data_AF-A0A8T3SIA8-F1
#
_entry.id   AF-A0A8T3SIA8-F1
#
_cell.length_a   1.000
_cell.length_b   1.000
_cell.length_c   1.000
_cell.angle_alpha   90.00
_cell.angle_beta   90.00
_cell.angle_gamma   90.00
#
_symmetry.space_group_name_H-M   'P 1'
#
loop_
_entity.id
_entity.type
_entity.pdbx_description
1 polymer ?
#
loop_
_entity_poly.entity_id
_entity_poly.type
_entity_poly.pdbx_seq_one_letter_code
_entity_poly.pdbx_strand_id
1 'polypeptide(L)'
;MIIYKINTSVKIYSNAEYGKRFIFMNGPINPRDALGKIGINFHNRFSSFFRTTIALHLDVINDENKKSPHVFYVNRNSLIKYLKAFNTALDTKDKTDEQLVEGLTNSLWKMNDPNNPGEAYATLQGISGQQSLRHVGTHNKSFLFNWKSTLSDSLTGKFLGWCYQNAISSLTRLKVFYYFFASKESDQLETSELLARRHFKQAAATVPAYQQHLATHQALKKDATFANIPLTSKDNYIKKNATHDWDLHKNGCYPQRNKTDTSTGTTGKPTPWVRSNKEIEVVKKSLIRSSEFEVGTRPLEYINAFAFGPWATGMTTYELMRSNGNVFASGPDMEKILDKLELIYAYQNAQVERAATLFIAGHKELESKREGVKTLLATMVDHSFSFGNFGNFTFDRFPDFKKYFSPLKKLALEVSTRRSQILVAGYPPFLKDLISYAANKGIDFKKYCARAVVGGQAISEALRDKLLQGGFACVNSSYGASDLDINLGVETDFELGLRKSIEKNPGLARELYGRNKGLPMVFHYDPFNYHIEVLENDELTLTCNRNDRSSPRVRYDLGDKGRVYAVSDIEALLLKYGIHHLKPKSNLPLLFVWGRDAEVNYAGAKVGFTDLERAIAAEDKNEACLKYAFYSYEDGEGKEQFDIWVELKEGLAIPDKKSQKEFLAKILIQMAKANQDFAYQLRNMPADTELPGLRYFSRKMSPIQDADGLRKQALVFKKGKNIDETQIPKNQEATCRFVIKMTQEFRSLLNAMLNGNVDHKTADKTDQQQPRRNSSQLFQLPQTIPVSLAQHEPTYSRRIGYAS
;
A
#
# COMPACT_ATOMS: atom_id res chain seq x y z
N MET A 1 34.21 -18.00 35.43
CA MET A 1 33.62 -17.68 34.11
C MET A 1 33.99 -16.24 33.79
N ILE A 2 34.70 -16.01 32.69
CA ILE A 2 35.10 -14.65 32.27
C ILE A 2 33.85 -13.91 31.78
N ILE A 3 33.66 -12.67 32.22
CA ILE A 3 32.58 -11.80 31.75
C ILE A 3 33.18 -10.83 30.75
N TYR A 4 32.74 -10.91 29.50
CA TYR A 4 33.23 -10.04 28.44
C TYR A 4 32.33 -8.80 28.32
N LYS A 5 32.93 -7.61 28.26
CA LYS A 5 32.20 -6.36 28.06
C LYS A 5 32.16 -6.00 26.58
N ILE A 6 30.97 -5.75 26.05
CA ILE A 6 30.81 -5.29 24.66
C ILE A 6 30.20 -3.89 24.70
N ASN A 7 30.78 -2.96 23.95
CA ASN A 7 30.27 -1.60 23.83
C ASN A 7 29.11 -1.54 22.81
N THR A 8 28.01 -2.21 23.14
CA THR A 8 26.79 -2.20 22.33
C THR A 8 25.56 -2.29 23.23
N SER A 9 24.49 -1.64 22.80
CA SER A 9 23.20 -1.72 23.47
C SER A 9 22.29 -2.73 22.76
N VAL A 10 21.45 -3.40 23.54
CA VAL A 10 20.53 -4.43 23.06
C VAL A 10 19.10 -4.18 23.51
N LYS A 11 18.14 -4.69 22.73
CA LYS A 11 16.75 -4.87 23.17
C LYS A 11 16.42 -6.35 23.27
N ILE A 12 15.52 -6.68 24.20
CA ILE A 12 15.03 -8.04 24.39
C ILE A 12 13.74 -8.19 23.59
N TYR A 13 13.80 -8.96 22.50
CA TYR A 13 12.61 -9.36 21.75
C TYR A 13 12.05 -10.66 22.34
N SER A 14 10.74 -10.69 22.54
CA SER A 14 10.02 -11.85 23.05
C SER A 14 8.90 -12.20 22.09
N ASN A 15 8.92 -13.42 21.58
CA ASN A 15 7.91 -13.95 20.67
C ASN A 15 7.39 -15.30 21.20
N ALA A 16 6.09 -15.57 21.04
CA ALA A 16 5.47 -16.80 21.54
C ALA A 16 6.01 -18.08 20.87
N GLU A 17 6.37 -17.99 19.58
CA GLU A 17 6.90 -19.11 18.80
C GLU A 17 8.42 -19.26 18.94
N TYR A 18 9.15 -18.14 18.97
CA TYR A 18 10.62 -18.15 18.91
C TYR A 18 11.33 -17.89 20.24
N GLY A 19 10.60 -17.56 21.30
CA GLY A 19 11.13 -17.26 22.63
C GLY A 19 11.85 -15.91 22.70
N LYS A 20 12.76 -15.78 23.68
CA LYS A 20 13.51 -14.53 23.91
C LYS A 20 14.80 -14.46 23.08
N ARG A 21 15.10 -13.28 22.54
CA ARG A 21 16.27 -12.99 21.70
C ARG A 21 16.86 -11.62 22.01
N PHE A 22 18.18 -11.49 21.89
CA PHE A 22 18.84 -10.19 21.85
C PHE A 22 18.83 -9.62 20.44
N ILE A 23 18.33 -8.40 20.32
CA ILE A 23 18.46 -7.56 19.13
C ILE A 23 19.54 -6.53 19.41
N PHE A 24 20.58 -6.51 18.58
CA PHE A 24 21.62 -5.49 18.65
C PHE A 24 21.13 -4.22 17.95
N MET A 25 21.25 -3.08 18.64
CA MET A 25 20.91 -1.78 18.06
C MET A 25 21.83 -1.42 16.88
N ASN A 26 23.06 -1.93 16.97
CA ASN A 26 24.16 -1.66 16.05
C ASN A 26 24.39 -2.80 15.06
N GLY A 27 23.37 -3.58 14.71
CA GLY A 27 23.55 -4.66 13.75
C GLY A 27 22.23 -5.13 13.14
N PRO A 28 22.30 -6.00 12.12
CA PRO A 28 21.11 -6.55 11.50
C PRO A 28 20.35 -7.47 12.47
N ILE A 29 19.02 -7.42 12.41
CA ILE A 29 18.16 -8.20 13.31
C ILE A 29 18.17 -9.70 12.99
N ASN A 30 18.33 -10.09 11.72
CA ASN A 30 18.27 -11.48 11.28
C ASN A 30 19.24 -11.71 10.09
N PRO A 31 20.56 -11.61 10.33
CA PRO A 31 21.55 -11.75 9.25
C PRO A 31 21.58 -13.15 8.64
N ARG A 32 21.03 -14.15 9.34
CA ARG A 32 20.95 -15.54 8.88
C ARG A 32 19.89 -15.78 7.81
N ASP A 33 19.07 -14.77 7.53
CA ASP A 33 17.93 -14.81 6.63
C ASP A 33 17.14 -16.13 6.72
N ALA A 34 16.60 -16.38 7.91
CA ALA A 34 15.82 -17.58 8.17
C ALA A 34 14.77 -17.32 9.25
N LEU A 35 13.64 -18.01 9.12
CA LEU A 35 12.50 -17.84 10.01
C LEU A 35 12.87 -18.18 11.47
N GLY A 36 12.47 -17.30 12.40
CA GLY A 36 12.75 -17.45 13.84
C GLY A 36 14.23 -17.35 14.23
N LYS A 37 15.11 -16.94 13.30
CA LYS A 37 16.55 -16.76 13.53
C LYS A 37 16.94 -15.31 13.80
N ILE A 38 16.00 -14.53 14.32
CA ILE A 38 16.20 -13.17 14.85
C ILE A 38 17.19 -13.20 16.00
N GLY A 39 18.23 -12.37 15.92
CA GLY A 39 19.15 -12.08 17.00
C GLY A 39 19.90 -13.31 17.54
N ILE A 40 20.26 -13.23 18.82
CA ILE A 40 20.97 -14.31 19.52
C ILE A 40 20.16 -14.79 20.72
N ASN A 41 20.10 -16.11 20.90
CA ASN A 41 19.45 -16.73 22.05
C ASN A 41 20.30 -16.59 23.33
N PHE A 42 19.64 -16.44 24.47
CA PHE A 42 20.29 -16.32 25.77
C PHE A 42 19.51 -17.05 26.87
N HIS A 43 20.20 -17.26 27.99
CA HIS A 43 19.73 -18.04 29.11
C HIS A 43 19.83 -17.23 30.41
N ASN A 44 18.96 -17.56 31.37
CA ASN A 44 19.14 -17.10 32.74
C ASN A 44 20.27 -17.89 33.42
N ARG A 45 20.75 -17.41 34.57
CA ARG A 45 21.87 -18.02 35.30
C ARG A 45 21.67 -19.49 35.66
N PHE A 46 20.43 -19.92 35.88
CA PHE A 46 20.14 -21.31 36.21
C PHE A 46 20.19 -22.22 34.96
N SER A 47 19.50 -21.82 33.89
CA SER A 47 19.47 -22.58 32.63
C SER A 47 20.81 -22.60 31.90
N SER A 48 21.72 -21.65 32.16
CA SER A 48 23.07 -21.64 31.60
C SER A 48 23.94 -22.79 32.11
N PHE A 49 23.67 -23.37 33.29
CA PHE A 49 24.44 -24.54 33.78
C PHE A 49 24.31 -25.78 32.89
N PHE A 50 23.24 -25.85 32.09
CA PHE A 50 22.95 -26.98 31.19
C PHE A 50 23.29 -26.68 29.72
N ARG A 51 23.97 -25.57 29.43
CA ARG A 51 24.23 -25.09 28.07
C ARG A 51 25.61 -24.47 27.96
N THR A 52 26.27 -24.64 26.81
CA THR A 52 27.51 -23.89 26.51
C THR A 52 27.16 -22.42 26.26
N THR A 53 27.56 -21.55 27.19
CA THR A 53 27.22 -20.12 27.17
C THR A 53 28.44 -19.23 27.40
N ILE A 54 28.37 -18.00 26.88
CA ILE A 54 29.36 -16.94 27.09
C ILE A 54 28.70 -15.84 27.91
N ALA A 55 29.35 -15.40 28.99
CA ALA A 55 28.85 -14.33 29.83
C ALA A 55 29.21 -12.97 29.22
N LEU A 56 28.20 -12.20 28.82
CA LEU A 56 28.36 -10.87 28.25
C LEU A 56 27.77 -9.82 29.18
N HIS A 57 28.50 -8.73 29.41
CA HIS A 57 28.00 -7.51 30.02
C HIS A 57 27.47 -6.59 28.93
N LEU A 58 26.15 -6.39 28.89
CA LEU A 58 25.43 -5.66 27.86
C LEU A 58 24.51 -4.59 28.46
N ASP A 59 24.38 -3.46 27.77
CA ASP A 59 23.41 -2.42 28.13
C ASP A 59 22.05 -2.72 27.50
N VAL A 60 21.05 -3.02 28.32
CA VAL A 60 19.67 -3.25 27.85
C VAL A 60 18.92 -1.93 27.80
N ILE A 61 18.34 -1.65 26.64
CA ILE A 61 17.43 -0.51 26.44
C ILE A 61 16.02 -0.97 26.76
N ASN A 62 15.38 -0.33 27.74
CA ASN A 62 13.96 -0.54 28.05
C ASN A 62 13.05 0.26 27.10
N ASP A 63 11.73 0.13 27.27
CA ASP A 63 10.75 0.83 26.41
C ASP A 63 10.77 2.36 26.59
N GLU A 64 11.35 2.87 27.69
CA GLU A 64 11.59 4.30 27.93
C GLU A 64 12.94 4.78 27.38
N ASN A 65 13.62 3.97 26.57
CA ASN A 65 14.98 4.21 26.05
C ASN A 65 16.08 4.40 27.12
N LYS A 66 15.84 3.98 28.37
CA LYS A 66 16.85 3.98 29.44
C LYS A 66 17.72 2.74 29.34
N LYS A 67 19.04 2.95 29.47
CA LYS A 67 20.05 1.89 29.47
C LYS A 67 20.26 1.34 30.87
N SER A 68 20.24 0.02 31.00
CA SER A 68 20.52 -0.69 32.24
C SER A 68 21.57 -1.78 31.99
N PRO A 69 22.72 -1.75 32.69
CA PRO A 69 23.77 -2.74 32.50
C PRO A 69 23.37 -4.06 33.15
N HIS A 70 23.47 -5.15 32.39
CA HIS A 70 23.15 -6.49 32.88
C HIS A 70 24.12 -7.54 32.33
N VAL A 71 24.35 -8.60 33.11
CA VAL A 71 25.12 -9.77 32.68
C VAL A 71 24.17 -10.84 32.16
N PHE A 72 24.40 -11.31 30.94
CA PHE A 72 23.61 -12.37 30.31
C PHE A 72 24.47 -13.53 29.83
N TYR A 73 23.88 -14.72 29.81
CA TYR A 73 24.53 -15.96 29.38
C TYR A 73 24.07 -16.29 27.95
N VAL A 74 24.84 -15.82 26.98
CA VAL A 74 24.53 -15.96 25.55
C VAL A 74 24.86 -17.37 25.06
N ASN A 75 23.97 -17.98 24.30
CA ASN A 75 24.20 -19.31 23.75
C ASN A 75 25.34 -19.29 22.71
N ARG A 76 26.44 -20.01 22.98
CA ARG A 76 27.66 -19.99 22.16
C ARG A 76 27.40 -20.41 20.71
N ASN A 77 26.61 -21.47 20.51
CA ASN A 77 26.25 -21.95 19.17
C ASN A 77 25.37 -20.96 18.41
N SER A 78 24.48 -20.25 19.10
CA SER A 78 23.67 -19.19 18.49
C SER A 78 24.54 -18.02 18.05
N LEU A 79 25.53 -17.63 18.85
CA LEU A 79 26.49 -16.57 18.49
C LEU A 79 27.32 -16.97 17.28
N ILE A 80 27.88 -18.18 17.28
CA ILE A 80 28.64 -18.71 16.13
C ILE A 80 27.81 -18.64 14.84
N LYS A 81 26.55 -19.09 14.87
CA LYS A 81 25.67 -19.03 13.70
C LYS A 81 25.34 -17.59 13.28
N TYR A 82 25.26 -16.66 14.23
CA TYR A 82 25.05 -15.23 13.94
C TYR A 82 26.29 -14.65 13.22
N LEU A 83 27.50 -14.95 13.70
CA LEU A 83 28.75 -14.47 13.08
C LEU A 83 29.02 -15.05 11.70
N LYS A 84 28.69 -16.33 11.47
CA LYS A 84 28.83 -16.97 10.16
C LYS A 84 28.04 -16.29 9.05
N ALA A 85 26.99 -15.55 9.39
CA ALA A 85 26.21 -14.79 8.42
C ALA A 85 26.97 -13.58 7.84
N PHE A 86 27.96 -13.06 8.57
CA PHE A 86 28.82 -11.95 8.10
C PHE A 86 30.07 -12.43 7.38
N ASN A 87 30.55 -13.62 7.73
CA ASN A 87 31.71 -14.24 7.10
C ASN A 87 31.54 -15.77 7.06
N THR A 88 31.28 -16.30 5.86
CA THR A 88 31.04 -17.73 5.64
C THR A 88 32.31 -18.57 5.78
N ALA A 89 33.49 -17.97 5.60
CA ALA A 89 34.80 -18.60 5.78
C ALA A 89 35.26 -18.62 7.25
N LEU A 90 34.44 -18.14 8.19
CA LEU A 90 34.76 -18.20 9.61
C LEU A 90 34.75 -19.67 10.07
N ASP A 91 35.95 -20.26 10.19
CA ASP A 91 36.10 -21.54 10.89
C ASP A 91 35.85 -21.32 12.38
N THR A 92 34.90 -22.06 12.93
CA THR A 92 34.33 -21.82 14.27
C THR A 92 34.50 -23.02 15.20
N LYS A 93 35.10 -24.12 14.73
CA LYS A 93 35.30 -25.30 15.59
C LYS A 93 36.31 -25.03 16.70
N ASP A 94 37.29 -24.16 16.47
CA ASP A 94 38.42 -23.95 17.39
C ASP A 94 38.55 -22.52 17.96
N LYS A 95 37.55 -21.64 17.77
CA LYS A 95 37.61 -20.27 18.29
C LYS A 95 37.39 -20.17 19.80
N THR A 96 38.22 -19.41 20.49
CA THR A 96 38.02 -19.09 21.92
C THR A 96 36.81 -18.16 22.11
N ASP A 97 36.27 -18.10 23.33
CA ASP A 97 35.14 -17.19 23.63
C ASP A 97 35.52 -15.72 23.41
N GLU A 98 36.77 -15.36 23.68
CA GLU A 98 37.34 -14.03 23.40
C GLU A 98 37.32 -13.69 21.91
N GLN A 99 37.79 -14.61 21.05
CA GLN A 99 37.77 -14.43 19.59
C GLN A 99 36.34 -14.32 19.04
N LEU A 100 35.36 -15.02 19.64
CA LEU A 100 33.96 -14.89 19.26
C LEU A 100 33.38 -13.53 19.67
N VAL A 101 33.75 -13.00 20.83
CA VAL A 101 33.32 -11.68 21.30
C VAL A 101 33.96 -10.56 20.48
N GLU A 102 35.25 -10.68 20.13
CA GLU A 102 35.93 -9.75 19.24
C GLU A 102 35.28 -9.76 17.84
N GLY A 103 35.01 -10.95 17.30
CA GLY A 103 34.30 -11.11 16.04
C GLY A 103 32.91 -10.47 16.04
N LEU A 104 32.16 -10.57 17.15
CA LEU A 104 30.89 -9.86 17.32
C LEU A 104 31.08 -8.36 17.31
N THR A 105 32.03 -7.85 18.10
CA THR A 105 32.31 -6.41 18.20
C THR A 105 32.69 -5.81 16.84
N ASN A 106 33.47 -6.55 16.04
CA ASN A 106 33.89 -6.12 14.70
C ASN A 106 32.78 -6.23 13.65
N SER A 107 31.79 -7.10 13.84
CA SER A 107 30.67 -7.28 12.90
C SER A 107 29.55 -6.23 13.10
N LEU A 108 29.51 -5.57 14.26
CA LEU A 108 28.51 -4.56 14.58
C LEU A 108 28.88 -3.19 13.96
N TRP A 109 27.87 -2.48 13.48
CA TRP A 109 27.94 -1.12 12.97
C TRP A 109 28.33 -0.12 14.07
N LYS A 110 29.25 0.80 13.80
CA LYS A 110 29.68 1.81 14.79
C LYS A 110 28.95 3.13 14.52
N MET A 111 27.64 3.11 14.75
CA MET A 111 26.75 4.26 14.55
C MET A 111 26.07 4.67 15.86
N ASN A 112 25.77 5.96 16.00
CA ASN A 112 25.06 6.51 17.18
C ASN A 112 23.53 6.54 16.97
N ASP A 113 23.09 6.87 15.76
CA ASP A 113 21.69 6.92 15.36
C ASP A 113 21.47 6.04 14.12
N PRO A 114 20.60 5.00 14.20
CA PRO A 114 20.28 4.17 13.04
C PRO A 114 19.61 4.94 11.89
N ASN A 115 18.93 6.06 12.17
CA ASN A 115 18.31 6.89 11.13
C ASN A 115 19.31 7.79 10.42
N ASN A 116 20.37 8.22 11.11
CA ASN A 116 21.46 9.03 10.55
C ASN A 116 22.84 8.42 10.86
N PRO A 117 23.20 7.27 10.24
CA PRO A 117 24.38 6.50 10.62
C PRO A 117 25.67 6.97 9.94
N GLY A 118 25.61 7.99 9.07
CA GLY A 118 26.70 8.35 8.16
C GLY A 118 26.79 7.42 6.93
N GLU A 119 27.45 7.87 5.86
CA GLU A 119 27.40 7.23 4.54
C GLU A 119 27.89 5.77 4.53
N ALA A 120 29.00 5.48 5.24
CA ALA A 120 29.55 4.13 5.32
C ALA A 120 28.58 3.13 5.97
N TYR A 121 27.97 3.50 7.10
CA TYR A 121 27.03 2.63 7.82
C TYR A 121 25.63 2.64 7.19
N ALA A 122 25.23 3.71 6.51
CA ALA A 122 24.02 3.72 5.67
C ALA A 122 24.14 2.70 4.53
N THR A 123 25.34 2.55 3.96
CA THR A 123 25.63 1.51 2.97
C THR A 123 25.53 0.11 3.57
N LEU A 124 26.12 -0.13 4.75
CA LEU A 124 26.02 -1.44 5.43
C LEU A 124 24.59 -1.80 5.83
N GLN A 125 23.81 -0.83 6.35
CA GLN A 125 22.37 -1.00 6.58
C GLN A 125 21.65 -1.35 5.29
N GLY A 126 21.95 -0.65 4.19
CA GLY A 126 21.37 -0.90 2.88
C GLY A 126 21.66 -2.30 2.35
N ILE A 127 22.91 -2.78 2.48
CA ILE A 127 23.31 -4.14 2.12
C ILE A 127 22.54 -5.16 2.96
N SER A 128 22.39 -4.92 4.26
CA SER A 128 21.55 -5.77 5.12
C SER A 128 20.12 -5.85 4.61
N GLY A 129 19.49 -4.72 4.28
CA GLY A 129 18.15 -4.73 3.71
C GLY A 129 18.09 -5.40 2.34
N GLN A 130 19.17 -5.45 1.57
CA GLN A 130 19.18 -6.17 0.29
C GLN A 130 19.32 -7.69 0.45
N GLN A 131 20.01 -8.15 1.49
CA GLN A 131 20.42 -9.55 1.65
C GLN A 131 19.68 -10.32 2.75
N SER A 132 19.14 -9.63 3.75
CA SER A 132 18.41 -10.24 4.87
C SER A 132 16.90 -10.06 4.74
N LEU A 133 16.14 -10.85 5.52
CA LEU A 133 14.68 -10.81 5.58
C LEU A 133 13.97 -11.21 4.27
N ARG A 134 14.63 -11.98 3.39
CA ARG A 134 14.10 -12.48 2.12
C ARG A 134 13.59 -13.92 2.19
N HIS A 135 13.84 -14.61 3.30
CA HIS A 135 13.53 -16.04 3.44
C HIS A 135 12.05 -16.40 3.25
N VAL A 136 11.11 -15.48 3.50
CA VAL A 136 9.68 -15.75 3.26
C VAL A 136 9.39 -15.81 1.77
N GLY A 137 9.80 -14.79 1.01
CA GLY A 137 9.61 -14.75 -0.45
C GLY A 137 10.41 -15.79 -1.23
N THR A 138 11.43 -16.39 -0.61
CA THR A 138 12.30 -17.42 -1.22
C THR A 138 12.03 -18.84 -0.70
N HIS A 139 10.92 -19.02 0.03
CA HIS A 139 10.51 -20.30 0.63
C HIS A 139 9.95 -21.28 -0.42
N ASN A 140 10.84 -21.89 -1.24
CA ASN A 140 10.48 -22.75 -2.39
C ASN A 140 11.39 -23.99 -2.55
N LYS A 141 11.72 -24.66 -1.44
CA LYS A 141 12.81 -25.66 -1.39
C LYS A 141 12.31 -27.10 -1.51
N SER A 142 11.01 -27.34 -1.62
CA SER A 142 10.45 -28.69 -1.60
C SER A 142 10.50 -29.36 -2.97
N PHE A 143 11.08 -30.57 -3.04
CA PHE A 143 11.18 -31.36 -4.28
C PHE A 143 9.81 -31.75 -4.85
N LEU A 144 9.60 -31.51 -6.15
CA LEU A 144 8.33 -31.74 -6.85
C LEU A 144 7.95 -33.23 -6.95
N PHE A 145 8.92 -34.09 -7.25
CA PHE A 145 8.68 -35.49 -7.64
C PHE A 145 9.05 -36.54 -6.59
N ASN A 146 9.31 -36.13 -5.35
CA ASN A 146 9.52 -37.08 -4.26
C ASN A 146 8.19 -37.81 -3.93
N TRP A 147 8.24 -39.11 -3.60
CA TRP A 147 7.05 -39.90 -3.27
C TRP A 147 6.32 -39.34 -2.05
N LYS A 148 7.06 -38.93 -1.00
CA LYS A 148 6.48 -38.29 0.20
C LYS A 148 5.76 -37.01 -0.15
N SER A 149 6.37 -36.23 -1.04
CA SER A 149 5.89 -34.91 -1.43
C SER A 149 4.63 -35.05 -2.31
N THR A 150 4.60 -36.02 -3.22
CA THR A 150 3.44 -36.35 -4.05
C THR A 150 2.26 -36.89 -3.24
N LEU A 151 2.52 -37.73 -2.25
CA LEU A 151 1.48 -38.22 -1.35
C LEU A 151 0.89 -37.07 -0.51
N SER A 152 1.75 -36.23 0.07
CA SER A 152 1.35 -35.06 0.86
C SER A 152 0.52 -34.05 0.06
N ASP A 153 0.95 -33.73 -1.17
CA ASP A 153 0.22 -32.82 -2.07
C ASP A 153 -1.20 -33.34 -2.40
N SER A 154 -1.35 -34.66 -2.50
CA SER A 154 -2.62 -35.27 -2.86
C SER A 154 -3.55 -35.43 -1.67
N LEU A 155 -3.07 -35.92 -0.53
CA LEU A 155 -3.88 -36.21 0.66
C LEU A 155 -4.01 -34.98 1.55
N THR A 156 -2.91 -34.54 2.14
CA THR A 156 -2.84 -33.40 3.05
C THR A 156 -3.33 -32.12 2.37
N GLY A 157 -2.90 -31.87 1.13
CA GLY A 157 -3.30 -30.69 0.38
C GLY A 157 -4.80 -30.64 0.05
N LYS A 158 -5.42 -31.79 -0.29
CA LYS A 158 -6.89 -31.86 -0.48
C LYS A 158 -7.60 -31.58 0.84
N PHE A 159 -7.16 -32.22 1.91
CA PHE A 159 -7.79 -32.09 3.22
C PHE A 159 -7.73 -30.65 3.72
N LEU A 160 -6.54 -30.03 3.75
CA LEU A 160 -6.36 -28.66 4.21
C LEU A 160 -7.12 -27.65 3.33
N GLY A 161 -7.07 -27.81 2.01
CA GLY A 161 -7.84 -26.96 1.10
C GLY A 161 -9.35 -27.07 1.32
N TRP A 162 -9.87 -28.28 1.58
CA TRP A 162 -11.28 -28.49 1.92
C TRP A 162 -11.62 -27.89 3.29
N CYS A 163 -10.80 -28.11 4.32
CA CYS A 163 -11.00 -27.54 5.65
C CYS A 163 -11.04 -26.01 5.60
N TYR A 164 -10.09 -25.39 4.89
CA TYR A 164 -10.03 -23.94 4.74
C TYR A 164 -11.27 -23.38 4.02
N GLN A 165 -11.71 -24.00 2.92
CA GLN A 165 -12.93 -23.59 2.21
C GLN A 165 -14.21 -23.66 3.07
N ASN A 166 -14.25 -24.59 4.02
CA ASN A 166 -15.33 -24.65 5.01
C ASN A 166 -15.14 -23.61 6.12
N ALA A 167 -13.91 -23.38 6.56
CA ALA A 167 -13.58 -22.46 7.64
C ALA A 167 -13.85 -20.99 7.30
N ILE A 168 -13.59 -20.57 6.05
CA ILE A 168 -13.79 -19.17 5.60
C ILE A 168 -15.26 -18.70 5.65
N SER A 169 -16.20 -19.61 5.88
CA SER A 169 -17.62 -19.28 6.07
C SER A 169 -17.93 -18.48 7.34
N SER A 170 -17.04 -18.48 8.34
CA SER A 170 -17.22 -17.76 9.60
C SER A 170 -15.88 -17.40 10.23
N LEU A 171 -15.76 -16.21 10.83
CA LEU A 171 -14.53 -15.81 11.54
C LEU A 171 -14.15 -16.78 12.66
N THR A 172 -15.12 -17.31 13.40
CA THR A 172 -14.84 -18.28 14.48
C THR A 172 -14.22 -19.55 13.94
N ARG A 173 -14.77 -20.09 12.84
CA ARG A 173 -14.24 -21.29 12.19
C ARG A 173 -12.87 -21.04 11.58
N LEU A 174 -12.65 -19.87 10.99
CA LEU A 174 -11.35 -19.46 10.44
C LEU A 174 -10.30 -19.38 11.56
N LYS A 175 -10.61 -18.76 12.70
CA LYS A 175 -9.72 -18.73 13.87
C LYS A 175 -9.38 -20.14 14.38
N VAL A 176 -10.37 -21.02 14.46
CA VAL A 176 -10.16 -22.43 14.86
C VAL A 176 -9.26 -23.14 13.85
N PHE A 177 -9.49 -22.96 12.55
CA PHE A 177 -8.66 -23.54 11.51
C PHE A 177 -7.20 -23.11 11.65
N TYR A 178 -6.94 -21.80 11.76
CA TYR A 178 -5.59 -21.29 11.96
C TYR A 178 -4.97 -21.80 13.26
N TYR A 179 -5.72 -21.86 14.36
CA TYR A 179 -5.22 -22.40 15.63
C TYR A 179 -4.70 -23.84 15.50
N PHE A 180 -5.43 -24.72 14.82
CA PHE A 180 -5.05 -26.13 14.71
C PHE A 180 -4.07 -26.45 13.57
N PHE A 181 -4.13 -25.73 12.45
CA PHE A 181 -3.42 -26.11 11.22
C PHE A 181 -2.38 -25.10 10.74
N ALA A 182 -2.38 -23.87 11.27
CA ALA A 182 -1.54 -22.79 10.74
C ALA A 182 -1.22 -21.72 11.81
N SER A 183 -1.01 -22.15 13.06
CA SER A 183 -0.83 -21.23 14.18
C SER A 183 0.56 -20.60 14.20
N LYS A 184 1.54 -21.25 13.56
CA LYS A 184 2.92 -20.79 13.43
C LYS A 184 3.19 -20.19 12.06
N GLU A 185 4.14 -19.27 11.99
CA GLU A 185 4.59 -18.72 10.70
C GLU A 185 5.18 -19.82 9.81
N SER A 186 5.89 -20.81 10.37
CA SER A 186 6.43 -21.93 9.59
C SER A 186 5.34 -22.77 8.93
N ASP A 187 4.29 -23.09 9.67
CA ASP A 187 3.20 -23.95 9.21
C ASP A 187 2.45 -23.30 8.03
N GLN A 188 2.31 -21.96 8.10
CA GLN A 188 1.71 -21.16 7.02
C GLN A 188 2.53 -21.21 5.73
N LEU A 189 3.86 -21.06 5.82
CA LEU A 189 4.73 -21.09 4.63
C LEU A 189 4.82 -22.49 4.01
N GLU A 190 4.98 -23.52 4.85
CA GLU A 190 5.04 -24.91 4.40
C GLU A 190 3.72 -25.33 3.74
N THR A 191 2.58 -24.93 4.32
CA THR A 191 1.26 -25.21 3.74
C THR A 191 1.03 -24.42 2.46
N SER A 192 1.51 -23.18 2.37
CA SER A 192 1.44 -22.37 1.16
C SER A 192 2.14 -23.05 -0.02
N GLU A 193 3.39 -23.49 0.17
CA GLU A 193 4.17 -24.19 -0.87
C GLU A 193 3.50 -25.53 -1.24
N LEU A 194 3.00 -26.27 -0.25
CA LEU A 194 2.29 -27.54 -0.47
C LEU A 194 1.06 -27.36 -1.38
N LEU A 195 0.23 -26.35 -1.11
CA LEU A 195 -0.93 -26.04 -1.95
C LEU A 195 -0.50 -25.58 -3.35
N ALA A 196 0.56 -24.78 -3.46
CA ALA A 196 1.07 -24.32 -4.74
C ALA A 196 1.55 -25.48 -5.63
N ARG A 197 2.33 -26.40 -5.07
CA ARG A 197 2.78 -27.64 -5.72
C ARG A 197 1.61 -28.52 -6.16
N ARG A 198 0.59 -28.64 -5.31
CA ARG A 198 -0.64 -29.35 -5.63
C ARG A 198 -1.34 -28.73 -6.85
N HIS A 199 -1.47 -27.40 -6.90
CA HIS A 199 -2.11 -26.71 -8.02
C HIS A 199 -1.28 -26.75 -9.30
N PHE A 200 0.04 -26.73 -9.21
CA PHE A 200 0.93 -27.05 -10.32
C PHE A 200 0.63 -28.43 -10.92
N LYS A 201 0.62 -29.48 -10.09
CA LYS A 201 0.33 -30.87 -10.54
C LYS A 201 -1.06 -30.98 -11.17
N GLN A 202 -2.04 -30.29 -10.62
CA GLN A 202 -3.39 -30.25 -11.19
C GLN A 202 -3.42 -29.53 -12.55
N ALA A 203 -2.76 -28.38 -12.68
CA ALA A 203 -2.69 -27.65 -13.94
C ALA A 203 -1.99 -28.47 -15.02
N ALA A 204 -0.85 -29.10 -14.69
CA ALA A 204 -0.11 -29.97 -15.61
C ALA A 204 -0.93 -31.18 -16.08
N ALA A 205 -1.84 -31.69 -15.25
CA ALA A 205 -2.68 -32.83 -15.60
C ALA A 205 -3.93 -32.45 -16.43
N THR A 206 -4.48 -31.25 -16.22
CA THR A 206 -5.85 -30.93 -16.68
C THR A 206 -5.96 -29.70 -17.57
N VAL A 207 -4.95 -28.85 -17.71
CA VAL A 207 -5.05 -27.59 -18.45
C VAL A 207 -4.23 -27.66 -19.74
N PRO A 208 -4.86 -27.73 -20.93
CA PRO A 208 -4.16 -27.92 -22.20
C PRO A 208 -3.10 -26.86 -22.48
N ALA A 209 -3.41 -25.58 -22.29
CA ALA A 209 -2.45 -24.50 -22.49
C ALA A 209 -1.24 -24.60 -21.56
N TYR A 210 -1.44 -25.10 -20.32
CA TYR A 210 -0.35 -25.30 -19.36
C TYR A 210 0.53 -26.48 -19.75
N GLN A 211 -0.07 -27.57 -20.25
CA GLN A 211 0.67 -28.70 -20.81
C GLN A 211 1.55 -28.27 -21.98
N GLN A 212 1.00 -27.47 -22.90
CA GLN A 212 1.77 -26.90 -24.01
C GLN A 212 2.87 -25.98 -23.51
N HIS A 213 2.58 -25.11 -22.53
CA HIS A 213 3.58 -24.24 -21.92
C HIS A 213 4.74 -25.05 -21.34
N LEU A 214 4.47 -26.09 -20.56
CA LEU A 214 5.51 -26.98 -20.03
C LEU A 214 6.28 -27.72 -21.13
N ALA A 215 5.62 -28.18 -22.19
CA ALA A 215 6.25 -28.86 -23.32
C ALA A 215 7.19 -27.95 -24.12
N THR A 216 6.93 -26.64 -24.14
CA THR A 216 7.81 -25.64 -24.80
C THR A 216 9.02 -25.23 -23.96
N HIS A 217 9.11 -25.67 -22.70
CA HIS A 217 10.24 -25.41 -21.81
C HIS A 217 11.05 -26.69 -21.57
N GLN A 218 12.25 -26.53 -20.99
CA GLN A 218 13.07 -27.68 -20.61
C GLN A 218 12.31 -28.57 -19.62
N ALA A 219 12.38 -29.88 -19.84
CA ALA A 219 11.78 -30.86 -18.96
C ALA A 219 12.32 -30.71 -17.53
N LEU A 220 11.41 -30.72 -16.55
CA LEU A 220 11.78 -30.65 -15.14
C LEU A 220 12.54 -31.91 -14.73
N LYS A 221 13.73 -31.74 -14.16
CA LYS A 221 14.54 -32.83 -13.64
C LYS A 221 13.91 -33.47 -12.39
N LYS A 222 14.36 -34.67 -12.03
CA LYS A 222 13.85 -35.42 -10.86
C LYS A 222 14.06 -34.67 -9.54
N ASP A 223 15.14 -33.89 -9.45
CA ASP A 223 15.52 -33.03 -8.34
C ASP A 223 14.94 -31.60 -8.43
N ALA A 224 14.04 -31.34 -9.39
CA ALA A 224 13.38 -30.04 -9.50
C ALA A 224 12.57 -29.71 -8.25
N THR A 225 12.69 -28.45 -7.83
CA THR A 225 11.92 -27.79 -6.77
C THR A 225 10.82 -26.92 -7.38
N PHE A 226 9.95 -26.35 -6.54
CA PHE A 226 8.91 -25.44 -7.01
C PHE A 226 9.47 -24.25 -7.81
N ALA A 227 10.61 -23.71 -7.37
CA ALA A 227 11.31 -22.61 -8.04
C ALA A 227 11.79 -22.93 -9.47
N ASN A 228 11.84 -24.21 -9.86
CA ASN A 228 12.26 -24.62 -11.21
C ASN A 228 11.11 -24.67 -12.23
N ILE A 229 9.85 -24.54 -11.81
CA ILE A 229 8.70 -24.53 -12.72
C ILE A 229 8.78 -23.28 -13.63
N PRO A 230 8.59 -23.38 -14.95
CA PRO A 230 8.59 -22.20 -15.83
C PRO A 230 7.59 -21.12 -15.40
N LEU A 231 8.01 -19.86 -15.51
CA LEU A 231 7.16 -18.71 -15.19
C LEU A 231 6.07 -18.53 -16.25
N THR A 232 4.85 -18.27 -15.79
CA THR A 232 3.76 -17.82 -16.66
C THR A 232 3.57 -16.32 -16.55
N SER A 233 3.22 -15.65 -17.63
CA SER A 233 2.95 -14.21 -17.64
C SER A 233 1.81 -13.89 -18.60
N LYS A 234 1.37 -12.63 -18.57
CA LYS A 234 0.38 -12.16 -19.55
C LYS A 234 0.86 -12.36 -21.00
N ASP A 235 2.15 -12.16 -21.26
CA ASP A 235 2.67 -12.21 -22.62
C ASP A 235 2.99 -13.64 -23.07
N ASN A 236 3.67 -14.44 -22.24
CA ASN A 236 4.14 -15.77 -22.64
C ASN A 236 3.06 -16.88 -22.54
N TYR A 237 2.00 -16.65 -21.76
CA TYR A 237 1.02 -17.68 -21.41
C TYR A 237 -0.40 -17.25 -21.78
N ILE A 238 -0.84 -16.05 -21.36
CA ILE A 238 -2.23 -15.63 -21.61
C ILE A 238 -2.44 -15.20 -23.06
N LYS A 239 -1.69 -14.21 -23.54
CA LYS A 239 -1.83 -13.68 -24.91
C LYS A 239 -1.47 -14.71 -25.96
N LYS A 240 -0.51 -15.59 -25.67
CA LYS A 240 -0.13 -16.71 -26.57
C LYS A 240 -1.31 -17.64 -26.88
N ASN A 241 -2.24 -17.78 -25.95
CA ASN A 241 -3.43 -18.62 -26.08
C ASN A 241 -4.70 -17.80 -26.38
N ALA A 242 -4.61 -16.53 -26.77
CA ALA A 242 -5.78 -15.65 -26.89
C ALA A 242 -6.82 -16.11 -27.93
N THR A 243 -6.44 -16.91 -28.94
CA THR A 243 -7.36 -17.47 -29.93
C THR A 243 -8.06 -18.74 -29.47
N HIS A 244 -7.53 -19.39 -28.43
CA HIS A 244 -8.03 -20.63 -27.82
C HIS A 244 -8.00 -20.47 -26.28
N ASP A 245 -8.53 -19.36 -25.77
CA ASP A 245 -8.39 -19.01 -24.35
C ASP A 245 -9.11 -20.01 -23.42
N TRP A 246 -10.07 -20.78 -23.93
CA TRP A 246 -10.67 -21.92 -23.22
C TRP A 246 -9.62 -22.99 -22.84
N ASP A 247 -8.51 -23.11 -23.56
CA ASP A 247 -7.40 -24.02 -23.21
C ASP A 247 -6.65 -23.60 -21.95
N LEU A 248 -6.82 -22.35 -21.50
CA LEU A 248 -6.34 -21.87 -20.20
C LEU A 248 -7.20 -22.39 -19.04
N HIS A 249 -8.32 -23.08 -19.31
CA HIS A 249 -9.22 -23.64 -18.31
C HIS A 249 -9.05 -25.15 -18.16
N LYS A 250 -9.50 -25.67 -17.01
CA LYS A 250 -9.56 -27.11 -16.74
C LYS A 250 -10.31 -27.84 -17.86
N ASN A 251 -9.66 -28.87 -18.41
CA ASN A 251 -10.09 -29.69 -19.53
C ASN A 251 -10.39 -28.90 -20.83
N GLY A 252 -9.79 -27.72 -21.00
CA GLY A 252 -10.04 -26.89 -22.18
C GLY A 252 -11.47 -26.36 -22.28
N CYS A 253 -12.18 -26.28 -21.17
CA CYS A 253 -13.61 -25.96 -21.14
C CYS A 253 -13.90 -24.79 -20.22
N TYR A 254 -14.68 -23.82 -20.70
CA TYR A 254 -15.22 -22.80 -19.81
C TYR A 254 -16.18 -23.40 -18.78
N PRO A 255 -16.29 -22.77 -17.59
CA PRO A 255 -17.33 -23.13 -16.63
C PRO A 255 -18.73 -22.90 -17.21
N GLN A 256 -19.68 -23.80 -16.96
CA GLN A 256 -21.05 -23.70 -17.45
C GLN A 256 -21.75 -22.39 -17.05
N ARG A 257 -21.56 -21.92 -15.81
CA ARG A 257 -21.98 -20.59 -15.34
C ARG A 257 -20.75 -19.77 -15.04
N ASN A 258 -20.50 -18.77 -15.89
CA ASN A 258 -19.34 -17.91 -15.80
C ASN A 258 -19.72 -16.45 -16.03
N LYS A 259 -18.81 -15.55 -15.64
CA LYS A 259 -18.80 -14.16 -16.06
C LYS A 259 -17.47 -13.83 -16.72
N THR A 260 -17.44 -12.79 -17.55
CA THR A 260 -16.21 -12.30 -18.16
C THR A 260 -15.94 -10.87 -17.69
N ASP A 261 -14.79 -10.66 -17.05
CA ASP A 261 -14.28 -9.32 -16.74
C ASP A 261 -12.99 -9.02 -17.51
N THR A 262 -12.59 -7.76 -17.59
CA THR A 262 -11.42 -7.32 -18.34
C THR A 262 -10.48 -6.48 -17.48
N SER A 263 -9.19 -6.49 -17.85
CA SER A 263 -8.24 -5.50 -17.34
C SER A 263 -8.54 -4.10 -17.88
N THR A 264 -8.10 -3.05 -17.19
CA THR A 264 -8.28 -1.65 -17.62
C THR A 264 -7.51 -1.27 -18.89
N GLY A 265 -6.53 -2.06 -19.33
CA GLY A 265 -5.76 -1.80 -20.56
C GLY A 265 -4.65 -0.77 -20.42
N THR A 266 -4.20 -0.44 -19.20
CA THR A 266 -3.16 0.58 -18.95
C THR A 266 -1.81 0.26 -19.61
N THR A 267 -1.57 -0.99 -20.00
CA THR A 267 -0.33 -1.47 -20.65
C THR A 267 -0.57 -2.02 -22.06
N GLY A 268 -1.73 -1.76 -22.67
CA GLY A 268 -2.11 -2.23 -24.02
C GLY A 268 -3.54 -2.76 -24.10
N LYS A 269 -3.84 -3.58 -25.12
CA LYS A 269 -5.20 -4.13 -25.33
C LYS A 269 -5.72 -4.86 -24.07
N PRO A 270 -6.93 -4.53 -23.58
CA PRO A 270 -7.56 -5.22 -22.45
C PRO A 270 -7.62 -6.74 -22.65
N THR A 271 -7.26 -7.50 -21.61
CA THR A 271 -7.37 -8.96 -21.58
C THR A 271 -8.68 -9.38 -20.91
N PRO A 272 -9.50 -10.25 -21.54
CA PRO A 272 -10.69 -10.82 -20.91
C PRO A 272 -10.31 -11.99 -19.97
N TRP A 273 -11.12 -12.19 -18.93
CA TRP A 273 -10.97 -13.22 -17.93
C TRP A 273 -12.30 -13.89 -17.64
N VAL A 274 -12.40 -15.17 -17.94
CA VAL A 274 -13.60 -15.97 -17.65
C VAL A 274 -13.52 -16.52 -16.23
N ARG A 275 -14.49 -16.13 -15.39
CA ARG A 275 -14.55 -16.43 -13.95
C ARG A 275 -15.72 -17.36 -13.67
N SER A 276 -15.49 -18.42 -12.89
CA SER A 276 -16.60 -19.29 -12.46
C SER A 276 -17.37 -18.69 -11.29
N ASN A 277 -18.66 -19.04 -11.15
CA ASN A 277 -19.43 -18.58 -10.00
C ASN A 277 -18.83 -19.07 -8.66
N LYS A 278 -18.26 -20.29 -8.64
CA LYS A 278 -17.57 -20.84 -7.45
C LYS A 278 -16.36 -20.01 -7.05
N GLU A 279 -15.61 -19.51 -8.04
CA GLU A 279 -14.44 -18.67 -7.80
C GLU A 279 -14.84 -17.36 -7.11
N ILE A 280 -15.91 -16.73 -7.59
CA ILE A 280 -16.46 -15.50 -7.02
C ILE A 280 -17.00 -15.75 -5.61
N GLU A 281 -17.70 -16.85 -5.34
CA GLU A 281 -18.21 -17.19 -4.00
C GLU A 281 -17.11 -17.33 -2.94
N VAL A 282 -15.92 -17.81 -3.30
CA VAL A 282 -14.80 -17.88 -2.35
C VAL A 282 -14.18 -16.49 -2.11
N VAL A 283 -14.04 -15.66 -3.16
CA VAL A 283 -13.60 -14.25 -2.98
C VAL A 283 -14.59 -13.48 -2.13
N LYS A 284 -15.91 -13.69 -2.31
CA LYS A 284 -16.98 -13.11 -1.49
C LYS A 284 -16.74 -13.38 -0.01
N LYS A 285 -16.58 -14.65 0.37
CA LYS A 285 -16.34 -15.03 1.77
C LYS A 285 -15.08 -14.36 2.32
N SER A 286 -13.99 -14.31 1.56
CA SER A 286 -12.75 -13.64 1.97
C SER A 286 -12.94 -12.14 2.24
N LEU A 287 -13.61 -11.42 1.34
CA LEU A 287 -13.89 -9.99 1.52
C LEU A 287 -14.80 -9.74 2.73
N ILE A 288 -15.83 -10.58 2.92
CA ILE A 288 -16.70 -10.49 4.10
C ILE A 288 -15.86 -10.58 5.38
N ARG A 289 -14.99 -11.59 5.50
CA ARG A 289 -14.15 -11.74 6.70
C ARG A 289 -13.19 -10.58 6.89
N SER A 290 -12.65 -10.04 5.80
CA SER A 290 -11.81 -8.84 5.85
C SER A 290 -12.58 -7.63 6.39
N SER A 291 -13.80 -7.40 5.89
CA SER A 291 -14.66 -6.31 6.37
C SER A 291 -15.06 -6.47 7.84
N GLU A 292 -15.40 -7.70 8.27
CA GLU A 292 -15.75 -7.97 9.67
C GLU A 292 -14.55 -7.74 10.61
N PHE A 293 -13.33 -7.94 10.13
CA PHE A 293 -12.12 -7.68 10.89
C PHE A 293 -11.84 -6.18 11.05
N GLU A 294 -12.19 -5.37 10.05
CA GLU A 294 -11.98 -3.91 10.05
C GLU A 294 -13.09 -3.14 10.77
N VAL A 295 -14.35 -3.46 10.49
CA VAL A 295 -15.52 -2.68 10.94
C VAL A 295 -16.50 -3.47 11.81
N GLY A 296 -16.17 -4.73 12.13
CA GLY A 296 -17.01 -5.59 12.96
C GLY A 296 -18.26 -6.09 12.23
N THR A 297 -19.29 -6.47 12.99
CA THR A 297 -20.54 -7.03 12.47
C THR A 297 -21.65 -5.97 12.30
N ARG A 298 -21.29 -4.69 12.21
CA ARG A 298 -22.27 -3.61 11.99
C ARG A 298 -22.90 -3.75 10.60
N PRO A 299 -24.16 -3.32 10.39
CA PRO A 299 -24.72 -3.22 9.06
C PRO A 299 -23.84 -2.34 8.17
N LEU A 300 -23.67 -2.70 6.90
CA LEU A 300 -22.81 -1.97 5.96
C LEU A 300 -23.64 -1.29 4.88
N GLU A 301 -23.29 -0.04 4.59
CA GLU A 301 -23.81 0.72 3.46
C GLU A 301 -22.63 1.08 2.55
N TYR A 302 -22.49 0.33 1.46
CA TYR A 302 -21.44 0.53 0.47
C TYR A 302 -21.86 1.56 -0.57
N ILE A 303 -20.99 2.52 -0.82
CA ILE A 303 -21.04 3.39 -1.99
C ILE A 303 -19.92 2.93 -2.93
N ASN A 304 -20.28 2.28 -4.03
CA ASN A 304 -19.31 1.82 -5.01
C ASN A 304 -19.09 2.90 -6.08
N ALA A 305 -17.99 3.64 -5.91
CA ALA A 305 -17.55 4.71 -6.77
C ALA A 305 -16.54 4.26 -7.85
N PHE A 306 -16.25 2.97 -7.97
CA PHE A 306 -15.45 2.48 -9.10
C PHE A 306 -16.25 2.51 -10.40
N ALA A 307 -15.57 2.73 -11.52
CA ALA A 307 -16.23 2.65 -12.82
C ALA A 307 -16.81 1.25 -13.10
N PHE A 308 -18.08 1.26 -13.50
CA PHE A 308 -18.79 0.09 -14.00
C PHE A 308 -18.53 -0.13 -15.47
N GLY A 309 -18.66 -1.39 -15.90
CA GLY A 309 -18.37 -1.84 -17.26
C GLY A 309 -17.78 -3.24 -17.23
N PRO A 310 -17.02 -3.65 -18.27
CA PRO A 310 -16.39 -4.97 -18.28
C PRO A 310 -15.26 -5.09 -17.24
N TRP A 311 -14.86 -4.01 -16.56
CA TRP A 311 -13.75 -4.01 -15.61
C TRP A 311 -14.09 -4.74 -14.29
N ALA A 312 -13.18 -5.61 -13.84
CA ALA A 312 -13.35 -6.37 -12.61
C ALA A 312 -13.60 -5.46 -11.38
N THR A 313 -12.89 -4.34 -11.26
CA THR A 313 -12.94 -3.46 -10.08
C THR A 313 -14.33 -2.87 -9.83
N GLY A 314 -15.15 -2.62 -10.86
CA GLY A 314 -16.52 -2.10 -10.66
C GLY A 314 -17.51 -3.21 -10.34
N MET A 315 -17.71 -4.12 -11.30
CA MET A 315 -18.75 -5.16 -11.23
C MET A 315 -18.44 -6.26 -10.22
N THR A 316 -17.20 -6.74 -10.14
CA THR A 316 -16.83 -7.78 -9.16
C THR A 316 -16.93 -7.22 -7.74
N THR A 317 -16.46 -5.99 -7.50
CA THR A 317 -16.62 -5.33 -6.19
C THR A 317 -18.09 -5.19 -5.80
N TYR A 318 -18.97 -4.79 -6.73
CA TYR A 318 -20.41 -4.74 -6.47
C TYR A 318 -20.99 -6.09 -6.06
N GLU A 319 -20.70 -7.17 -6.81
CA GLU A 319 -21.15 -8.52 -6.47
C GLU A 319 -20.65 -8.99 -5.09
N LEU A 320 -19.43 -8.60 -4.72
CA LEU A 320 -18.84 -8.93 -3.43
C LEU A 320 -19.54 -8.16 -2.30
N MET A 321 -19.71 -6.85 -2.44
CA MET A 321 -20.33 -5.98 -1.43
C MET A 321 -21.81 -6.30 -1.20
N ARG A 322 -22.54 -6.71 -2.23
CA ARG A 322 -23.98 -7.04 -2.12
C ARG A 322 -24.23 -8.27 -1.24
N SER A 323 -23.18 -9.06 -0.96
CA SER A 323 -23.31 -10.26 -0.13
C SER A 323 -23.34 -9.99 1.38
N ASN A 324 -22.88 -8.82 1.84
CA ASN A 324 -22.81 -8.47 3.27
C ASN A 324 -23.25 -7.04 3.62
N GLY A 325 -23.70 -6.25 2.65
CA GLY A 325 -24.21 -4.91 2.89
C GLY A 325 -25.17 -4.42 1.81
N ASN A 326 -25.81 -3.30 2.10
CA ASN A 326 -26.52 -2.54 1.09
C ASN A 326 -25.49 -1.90 0.16
N VAL A 327 -25.77 -1.84 -1.14
CA VAL A 327 -24.83 -1.27 -2.12
C VAL A 327 -25.52 -0.25 -3.00
N PHE A 328 -24.97 0.96 -3.03
CA PHE A 328 -25.28 1.96 -4.02
C PHE A 328 -24.21 1.97 -5.10
N ALA A 329 -24.57 1.49 -6.29
CA ALA A 329 -23.70 1.39 -7.46
C ALA A 329 -23.73 2.70 -8.27
N SER A 330 -23.23 3.79 -7.71
CA SER A 330 -23.23 5.11 -8.37
C SER A 330 -22.26 5.18 -9.54
N GLY A 331 -21.18 4.41 -9.45
CA GLY A 331 -19.97 4.68 -10.21
C GLY A 331 -19.34 6.00 -9.73
N PRO A 332 -18.36 6.53 -10.47
CA PRO A 332 -17.68 7.75 -10.10
C PRO A 332 -18.52 9.01 -10.43
N ASP A 333 -19.72 9.08 -9.87
CA ASP A 333 -20.68 10.19 -9.99
C ASP A 333 -20.78 10.92 -8.64
N MET A 334 -20.06 12.03 -8.50
CA MET A 334 -19.93 12.75 -7.23
C MET A 334 -21.27 13.28 -6.71
N GLU A 335 -22.15 13.73 -7.60
CA GLU A 335 -23.45 14.29 -7.23
C GLU A 335 -24.35 13.21 -6.63
N LYS A 336 -24.52 12.09 -7.33
CA LYS A 336 -25.32 10.96 -6.82
C LYS A 336 -24.76 10.39 -5.53
N ILE A 337 -23.44 10.35 -5.38
CA ILE A 337 -22.80 9.90 -4.14
C ILE A 337 -23.19 10.83 -2.99
N LEU A 338 -23.08 12.14 -3.15
CA LEU A 338 -23.45 13.10 -2.10
C LEU A 338 -24.94 13.03 -1.76
N ASP A 339 -25.82 12.97 -2.77
CA ASP A 339 -27.27 12.84 -2.54
C ASP A 339 -27.60 11.59 -1.73
N LYS A 340 -26.95 10.47 -2.03
CA LYS A 340 -27.12 9.23 -1.27
C LYS A 340 -26.56 9.35 0.15
N LEU A 341 -25.44 10.01 0.36
CA LEU A 341 -24.86 10.25 1.69
C LEU A 341 -25.79 11.12 2.55
N GLU A 342 -26.34 12.21 1.98
CA GLU A 342 -27.35 13.04 2.65
C GLU A 342 -28.61 12.24 3.00
N LEU A 343 -29.08 11.39 2.09
CA LEU A 343 -30.24 10.54 2.36
C LEU A 343 -29.98 9.55 3.52
N ILE A 344 -28.81 8.92 3.55
CA ILE A 344 -28.41 8.02 4.65
C ILE A 344 -28.36 8.81 5.97
N TYR A 345 -27.74 9.99 5.95
CA TYR A 345 -27.62 10.85 7.12
C TYR A 345 -28.99 11.30 7.66
N ALA A 346 -29.88 11.78 6.77
CA ALA A 346 -31.24 12.17 7.12
C ALA A 346 -32.04 11.00 7.72
N TYR A 347 -31.93 9.79 7.13
CA TYR A 347 -32.56 8.59 7.66
C TYR A 347 -32.05 8.26 9.07
N GLN A 348 -30.74 8.31 9.29
CA GLN A 348 -30.13 8.03 10.60
C GLN A 348 -30.61 9.02 11.67
N ASN A 349 -30.66 10.32 11.36
CA ASN A 349 -31.15 11.34 12.26
C ASN A 349 -32.65 11.17 12.59
N ALA A 350 -33.47 10.85 11.58
CA ALA A 350 -34.88 10.56 11.79
C ALA A 350 -35.11 9.37 12.74
N GLN A 351 -34.23 8.35 12.73
CA GLN A 351 -34.32 7.25 13.70
C GLN A 351 -33.99 7.69 15.13
N VAL A 352 -32.99 8.56 15.31
CA VAL A 352 -32.66 9.15 16.62
C VAL A 352 -33.81 10.01 17.13
N GLU A 353 -34.38 10.87 16.28
CA GLU A 353 -35.51 11.73 16.64
C GLU A 353 -36.75 10.92 17.01
N ARG A 354 -37.06 9.86 16.26
CA ARG A 354 -38.14 8.94 16.56
C ARG A 354 -37.93 8.25 17.91
N ALA A 355 -36.72 7.78 18.17
CA ALA A 355 -36.37 7.13 19.44
C ALA A 355 -36.49 8.11 20.62
N ALA A 356 -36.01 9.35 20.47
CA ALA A 356 -36.16 10.40 21.49
C ALA A 356 -37.65 10.73 21.74
N THR A 357 -38.45 10.84 20.69
CA THR A 357 -39.89 11.13 20.79
C THR A 357 -40.63 10.03 21.56
N LEU A 358 -40.35 8.75 21.25
CA LEU A 358 -40.92 7.62 21.99
C LEU A 358 -40.47 7.58 23.45
N PHE A 359 -39.20 7.94 23.71
CA PHE A 359 -38.68 8.02 25.07
C PHE A 359 -39.40 9.10 25.90
N ILE A 360 -39.59 10.29 25.32
CA ILE A 360 -40.29 11.41 25.97
C ILE A 360 -41.77 11.07 26.20
N ALA A 361 -42.44 10.40 25.26
CA ALA A 361 -43.82 9.97 25.44
C ALA A 361 -44.03 9.05 26.66
N GLY A 362 -43.00 8.26 27.02
CA GLY A 362 -42.97 7.45 28.24
C GLY A 362 -42.55 8.19 29.53
N HIS A 363 -42.07 9.44 29.42
CA HIS A 363 -41.55 10.27 30.51
C HIS A 363 -42.05 11.71 30.34
N LYS A 364 -43.36 11.93 30.55
CA LYS A 364 -44.03 13.21 30.29
C LYS A 364 -43.37 14.40 30.99
N GLU A 365 -42.71 14.20 32.13
CA GLU A 365 -41.95 15.22 32.85
C GLU A 365 -40.77 15.80 32.04
N LEU A 366 -40.34 15.11 30.98
CA LEU A 366 -39.26 15.55 30.09
C LEU A 366 -39.74 16.32 28.86
N GLU A 367 -41.04 16.52 28.66
CA GLU A 367 -41.55 17.22 27.46
C GLU A 367 -41.02 18.66 27.38
N SER A 368 -40.89 19.35 28.52
CA SER A 368 -40.29 20.69 28.59
C SER A 368 -38.79 20.72 28.28
N LYS A 369 -38.13 19.55 28.30
CA LYS A 369 -36.68 19.36 28.02
C LYS A 369 -36.43 18.52 26.76
N ARG A 370 -37.41 18.47 25.84
CA ARG A 370 -37.38 17.69 24.60
C ARG A 370 -36.07 17.78 23.83
N GLU A 371 -35.57 19.00 23.61
CA GLU A 371 -34.37 19.21 22.80
C GLU A 371 -33.12 18.71 23.52
N GLY A 372 -33.05 18.86 24.85
CA GLY A 372 -31.97 18.29 25.65
C GLY A 372 -31.93 16.76 25.57
N VAL A 373 -33.09 16.08 25.58
CA VAL A 373 -33.16 14.62 25.40
C VAL A 373 -32.69 14.21 24.01
N LYS A 374 -33.14 14.92 22.96
CA LYS A 374 -32.73 14.65 21.57
C LYS A 374 -31.21 14.81 21.40
N THR A 375 -30.64 15.92 21.84
CA THR A 375 -29.19 16.19 21.72
C THR A 375 -28.38 15.17 22.52
N LEU A 376 -28.82 14.83 23.74
CA LEU A 376 -28.18 13.81 24.54
C LEU A 376 -28.21 12.44 23.84
N LEU A 377 -29.38 12.01 23.36
CA LEU A 377 -29.51 10.73 22.68
C LEU A 377 -28.66 10.67 21.41
N ALA A 378 -28.66 11.73 20.59
CA ALA A 378 -27.79 11.83 19.42
C ALA A 378 -26.31 11.68 19.80
N THR A 379 -25.85 12.44 20.81
CA THR A 379 -24.47 12.37 21.31
C THR A 379 -24.13 10.97 21.82
N MET A 380 -25.07 10.30 22.52
CA MET A 380 -24.89 8.94 23.01
C MET A 380 -24.84 7.91 21.88
N VAL A 381 -25.67 8.08 20.84
CA VAL A 381 -25.67 7.22 19.65
C VAL A 381 -24.36 7.38 18.89
N ASP A 382 -23.89 8.60 18.66
CA ASP A 382 -22.60 8.88 18.02
C ASP A 382 -21.43 8.29 18.82
N HIS A 383 -21.43 8.48 20.15
CA HIS A 383 -20.40 7.92 21.02
C HIS A 383 -20.39 6.39 20.97
N SER A 384 -21.55 5.73 21.08
CA SER A 384 -21.67 4.28 20.94
C SER A 384 -21.26 3.80 19.55
N PHE A 385 -21.57 4.57 18.50
CA PHE A 385 -21.19 4.24 17.13
C PHE A 385 -19.66 4.27 16.95
N SER A 386 -19.00 5.31 17.45
CA SER A 386 -17.55 5.50 17.36
C SER A 386 -16.74 4.58 18.27
N PHE A 387 -17.17 4.37 19.52
CA PHE A 387 -16.37 3.68 20.56
C PHE A 387 -16.89 2.30 20.95
N GLY A 388 -18.11 1.92 20.54
CA GLY A 388 -18.72 0.62 20.86
C GLY A 388 -19.09 0.42 22.34
N ASN A 389 -18.83 1.40 23.21
CA ASN A 389 -19.16 1.40 24.63
C ASN A 389 -19.37 2.83 25.14
N PHE A 390 -19.65 2.98 26.44
CA PHE A 390 -19.90 4.26 27.11
C PHE A 390 -18.90 4.54 28.24
N GLY A 391 -17.75 3.88 28.27
CA GLY A 391 -16.80 3.95 29.39
C GLY A 391 -16.29 5.38 29.67
N ASN A 392 -16.13 6.18 28.62
CA ASN A 392 -15.63 7.56 28.69
C ASN A 392 -16.73 8.62 28.45
N PHE A 393 -18.00 8.23 28.47
CA PHE A 393 -19.10 9.17 28.26
C PHE A 393 -19.39 9.95 29.54
N THR A 394 -19.32 11.29 29.48
CA THR A 394 -19.62 12.15 30.63
C THR A 394 -20.94 12.91 30.46
N PHE A 395 -21.58 13.19 31.59
CA PHE A 395 -22.84 13.93 31.68
C PHE A 395 -22.64 15.42 31.94
N ASP A 396 -21.42 15.94 31.82
CA ASP A 396 -21.09 17.31 32.23
C ASP A 396 -21.92 18.35 31.45
N ARG A 397 -22.27 18.03 30.20
CA ARG A 397 -23.15 18.85 29.33
C ARG A 397 -24.65 18.58 29.54
N PHE A 398 -25.01 17.58 30.33
CA PHE A 398 -26.38 17.04 30.49
C PHE A 398 -26.70 16.62 31.95
N PRO A 399 -26.38 17.42 32.98
CA PRO A 399 -26.45 16.99 34.39
C PRO A 399 -27.86 16.53 34.81
N ASP A 400 -28.89 17.22 34.30
CA ASP A 400 -30.31 16.94 34.59
C ASP A 400 -30.79 15.55 34.14
N PHE A 401 -30.08 14.94 33.20
CA PHE A 401 -30.48 13.67 32.59
C PHE A 401 -29.77 12.46 33.20
N LYS A 402 -28.88 12.66 34.17
CA LYS A 402 -28.08 11.60 34.80
C LYS A 402 -28.94 10.47 35.37
N LYS A 403 -30.11 10.78 35.92
CA LYS A 403 -31.07 9.77 36.44
C LYS A 403 -31.69 8.88 35.35
N TYR A 404 -31.68 9.32 34.09
CA TYR A 404 -32.16 8.57 32.93
C TYR A 404 -31.05 7.86 32.15
N PHE A 405 -29.82 7.79 32.69
CA PHE A 405 -28.69 7.23 31.97
C PHE A 405 -28.92 5.78 31.52
N SER A 406 -29.33 4.90 32.42
CA SER A 406 -29.51 3.47 32.10
C SER A 406 -30.51 3.23 30.95
N PRO A 407 -31.73 3.81 30.96
CA PRO A 407 -32.66 3.60 29.86
C PRO A 407 -32.23 4.31 28.57
N LEU A 408 -31.65 5.52 28.64
CA LEU A 408 -31.11 6.20 27.46
C LEU A 408 -29.90 5.48 26.85
N LYS A 409 -29.05 4.86 27.69
CA LYS A 409 -27.92 4.04 27.25
C LYS A 409 -28.40 2.81 26.49
N LYS A 410 -29.42 2.12 27.01
CA LYS A 410 -30.02 0.97 26.33
C LYS A 410 -30.60 1.37 24.97
N LEU A 411 -31.35 2.47 24.94
CA LEU A 411 -31.95 3.00 23.71
C LEU A 411 -30.89 3.46 22.70
N ALA A 412 -29.88 4.21 23.15
CA ALA A 412 -28.77 4.65 22.32
C ALA A 412 -28.01 3.45 21.73
N LEU A 413 -27.79 2.40 22.50
CA LEU A 413 -27.17 1.17 22.01
C LEU A 413 -28.04 0.53 20.92
N GLU A 414 -29.34 0.37 21.14
CA GLU A 414 -30.29 -0.18 20.16
C GLU A 414 -30.33 0.62 18.84
N VAL A 415 -30.38 1.95 18.92
CA VAL A 415 -30.36 2.82 17.74
C VAL A 415 -29.00 2.74 17.05
N SER A 416 -27.90 2.76 17.82
CA SER A 416 -26.54 2.71 17.28
C SER A 416 -26.19 1.39 16.59
N THR A 417 -26.76 0.25 17.02
CA THR A 417 -26.51 -1.07 16.40
C THR A 417 -27.26 -1.23 15.08
N ARG A 418 -28.38 -0.52 14.90
CA ARG A 418 -29.10 -0.44 13.61
C ARG A 418 -28.47 0.54 12.63
N ARG A 419 -27.62 1.46 13.10
CA ARG A 419 -26.92 2.42 12.25
C ARG A 419 -25.85 1.71 11.40
N SER A 420 -25.94 1.87 10.08
CA SER A 420 -24.97 1.31 9.15
C SER A 420 -23.64 2.07 9.15
N GLN A 421 -22.53 1.33 9.01
CA GLN A 421 -21.23 1.90 8.68
C GLN A 421 -21.17 2.16 7.17
N ILE A 422 -20.90 3.42 6.81
CA ILE A 422 -20.75 3.83 5.42
C ILE A 422 -19.33 3.52 4.95
N LEU A 423 -19.21 2.78 3.84
CA LEU A 423 -17.96 2.45 3.17
C LEU A 423 -18.00 2.99 1.74
N VAL A 424 -17.17 3.97 1.41
CA VAL A 424 -17.03 4.52 0.06
C VAL A 424 -15.83 3.88 -0.62
N ALA A 425 -16.06 3.09 -1.65
CA ALA A 425 -15.01 2.37 -2.36
C ALA A 425 -14.73 3.03 -3.71
N GLY A 426 -13.47 3.42 -3.97
CA GLY A 426 -13.13 4.15 -5.21
C GLY A 426 -11.63 4.36 -5.42
N TYR A 427 -11.28 5.03 -6.52
CA TYR A 427 -9.89 5.42 -6.79
C TYR A 427 -9.48 6.59 -5.87
N PRO A 428 -8.24 6.61 -5.32
CA PRO A 428 -7.80 7.67 -4.43
C PRO A 428 -7.98 9.10 -4.98
N PRO A 429 -7.63 9.40 -6.25
CA PRO A 429 -7.83 10.74 -6.81
C PRO A 429 -9.30 11.14 -6.90
N PHE A 430 -10.18 10.21 -7.30
CA PHE A 430 -11.62 10.48 -7.37
C PHE A 430 -12.20 10.82 -6.00
N LEU A 431 -11.77 10.15 -4.93
CA LEU A 431 -12.25 10.47 -3.58
C LEU A 431 -11.77 11.85 -3.11
N LYS A 432 -10.61 12.33 -3.57
CA LYS A 432 -10.15 13.71 -3.32
C LYS A 432 -11.08 14.71 -4.01
N ASP A 433 -11.44 14.43 -5.25
CA ASP A 433 -12.35 15.27 -6.02
C ASP A 433 -13.74 15.29 -5.38
N LEU A 434 -14.24 14.15 -4.89
CA LEU A 434 -15.51 14.06 -4.16
C LEU A 434 -15.57 14.97 -2.92
N ILE A 435 -14.51 14.97 -2.11
CA ILE A 435 -14.42 15.86 -0.94
C ILE A 435 -14.41 17.32 -1.38
N SER A 436 -13.63 17.64 -2.40
CA SER A 436 -13.51 19.01 -2.92
C SER A 436 -14.85 19.50 -3.46
N TYR A 437 -15.58 18.61 -4.15
CA TYR A 437 -16.92 18.86 -4.65
C TYR A 437 -17.93 19.09 -3.52
N ALA A 438 -17.88 18.29 -2.45
CA ALA A 438 -18.71 18.48 -1.26
C ALA A 438 -18.46 19.85 -0.59
N ALA A 439 -17.19 20.20 -0.41
CA ALA A 439 -16.78 21.48 0.17
C ALA A 439 -17.27 22.67 -0.68
N ASN A 440 -17.17 22.58 -2.01
CA ASN A 440 -17.67 23.61 -2.93
C ASN A 440 -19.21 23.76 -2.87
N LYS A 441 -19.94 22.70 -2.54
CA LYS A 441 -21.40 22.74 -2.26
C LYS A 441 -21.73 23.20 -0.83
N GLY A 442 -20.74 23.54 0.01
CA GLY A 442 -20.94 23.94 1.40
C GLY A 442 -21.31 22.78 2.35
N ILE A 443 -21.05 21.53 1.95
CA ILE A 443 -21.39 20.33 2.72
C ILE A 443 -20.20 19.94 3.60
N ASP A 444 -20.44 19.85 4.92
CA ASP A 444 -19.47 19.22 5.83
C ASP A 444 -19.50 17.69 5.68
N PHE A 445 -18.47 17.14 5.04
CA PHE A 445 -18.36 15.71 4.79
C PHE A 445 -18.16 14.88 6.08
N LYS A 446 -17.63 15.48 7.16
CA LYS A 446 -17.35 14.77 8.42
C LYS A 446 -18.60 14.19 9.07
N LYS A 447 -19.76 14.85 8.89
CA LYS A 447 -21.04 14.41 9.47
C LYS A 447 -21.44 12.99 9.05
N TYR A 448 -20.95 12.50 7.91
CA TYR A 448 -21.27 11.17 7.41
C TYR A 448 -20.51 10.05 8.14
N CYS A 449 -19.41 10.36 8.83
CA CYS A 449 -18.51 9.34 9.41
C CYS A 449 -18.15 8.22 8.41
N ALA A 450 -18.02 8.58 7.14
CA ALA A 450 -17.75 7.65 6.05
C ALA A 450 -16.30 7.15 6.12
N ARG A 451 -16.10 5.87 5.80
CA ARG A 451 -14.76 5.29 5.66
C ARG A 451 -14.48 5.06 4.19
N ALA A 452 -13.24 5.29 3.75
CA ALA A 452 -12.82 5.05 2.39
C ALA A 452 -12.09 3.70 2.26
N VAL A 453 -12.43 2.94 1.21
CA VAL A 453 -11.67 1.76 0.77
C VAL A 453 -11.14 2.03 -0.63
N VAL A 454 -9.83 2.24 -0.75
CA VAL A 454 -9.21 2.58 -2.02
C VAL A 454 -8.53 1.37 -2.67
N GLY A 455 -8.56 1.32 -4.00
CA GLY A 455 -7.97 0.21 -4.74
C GLY A 455 -7.72 0.55 -6.21
N GLY A 456 -7.08 -0.38 -6.93
CA GLY A 456 -6.73 -0.23 -8.33
C GLY A 456 -5.53 0.69 -8.61
N GLN A 457 -5.20 1.60 -7.70
CA GLN A 457 -4.01 2.47 -7.72
C GLN A 457 -3.37 2.51 -6.33
N ALA A 458 -2.06 2.75 -6.30
CA ALA A 458 -1.37 3.07 -5.04
C ALA A 458 -1.86 4.41 -4.49
N ILE A 459 -1.78 4.57 -3.17
CA ILE A 459 -2.08 5.82 -2.47
C ILE A 459 -0.84 6.26 -1.68
N SER A 460 -0.49 7.53 -1.83
CA SER A 460 0.55 8.18 -1.02
C SER A 460 -0.01 8.59 0.34
N GLU A 461 0.84 8.63 1.38
CA GLU A 461 0.40 9.07 2.71
C GLU A 461 -0.05 10.54 2.72
N ALA A 462 0.54 11.39 1.87
CA ALA A 462 0.09 12.77 1.68
C ALA A 462 -1.35 12.86 1.14
N LEU A 463 -1.69 12.05 0.13
CA LEU A 463 -3.07 12.01 -0.38
C LEU A 463 -4.03 11.43 0.67
N ARG A 464 -3.60 10.41 1.41
CA ARG A 464 -4.38 9.83 2.51
C ARG A 464 -4.69 10.87 3.59
N ASP A 465 -3.70 11.66 4.00
CA ASP A 465 -3.87 12.72 4.99
C ASP A 465 -4.85 13.78 4.48
N LYS A 466 -4.83 14.13 3.19
CA LYS A 466 -5.85 15.02 2.58
C LYS A 466 -7.26 14.44 2.66
N LEU A 467 -7.43 13.14 2.39
CA LEU A 467 -8.74 12.48 2.47
C LEU A 467 -9.27 12.46 3.92
N LEU A 468 -8.38 12.22 4.89
CA LEU A 468 -8.72 12.26 6.32
C LEU A 468 -9.09 13.67 6.78
N GLN A 469 -8.30 14.69 6.39
CA GLN A 469 -8.59 16.10 6.69
C GLN A 469 -9.92 16.54 6.06
N GLY A 470 -10.20 16.04 4.85
CA GLY A 470 -11.42 16.25 4.10
C GLY A 470 -12.67 15.61 4.69
N GLY A 471 -12.52 14.72 5.68
CA GLY A 471 -13.62 14.25 6.52
C GLY A 471 -13.91 12.75 6.47
N PHE A 472 -13.13 11.95 5.74
CA PHE A 472 -13.19 10.50 5.91
C PHE A 472 -12.69 10.09 7.31
N ALA A 473 -13.41 9.18 7.96
CA ALA A 473 -13.06 8.66 9.28
C ALA A 473 -11.85 7.73 9.25
N CYS A 474 -11.69 6.97 8.17
CA CYS A 474 -10.48 6.20 7.88
C CYS A 474 -10.34 6.01 6.37
N VAL A 475 -9.13 5.69 5.92
CA VAL A 475 -8.83 5.41 4.52
C VAL A 475 -7.93 4.19 4.51
N ASN A 476 -8.46 3.06 4.07
CA ASN A 476 -7.76 1.78 3.96
C ASN A 476 -7.61 1.41 2.49
N SER A 477 -6.54 0.69 2.13
CA SER A 477 -6.33 0.23 0.77
C SER A 477 -6.46 -1.28 0.62
N SER A 478 -6.84 -1.73 -0.57
CA SER A 478 -6.85 -3.14 -0.96
C SER A 478 -6.03 -3.32 -2.24
N TYR A 479 -5.18 -4.35 -2.22
CA TYR A 479 -4.38 -4.75 -3.36
C TYR A 479 -5.08 -5.86 -4.14
N GLY A 480 -5.08 -5.75 -5.47
CA GLY A 480 -5.68 -6.74 -6.34
C GLY A 480 -5.27 -6.54 -7.79
N ALA A 481 -5.40 -7.61 -8.58
CA ALA A 481 -5.16 -7.62 -10.02
C ALA A 481 -6.26 -8.43 -10.71
N SER A 482 -6.82 -7.92 -11.80
CA SER A 482 -7.90 -8.61 -12.52
C SER A 482 -7.47 -9.99 -13.07
N ASP A 483 -6.17 -10.16 -13.34
CA ASP A 483 -5.54 -11.42 -13.73
C ASP A 483 -5.70 -12.52 -12.66
N LEU A 484 -5.73 -12.11 -11.39
CA LEU A 484 -5.87 -12.95 -10.20
C LEU A 484 -7.20 -12.62 -9.50
N ASP A 485 -7.21 -11.87 -8.41
CA ASP A 485 -8.42 -11.44 -7.69
C ASP A 485 -8.35 -9.97 -7.35
N ILE A 486 -9.49 -9.37 -7.04
CA ILE A 486 -9.52 -7.95 -6.69
C ILE A 486 -9.10 -7.68 -5.23
N ASN A 487 -8.94 -8.71 -4.39
CA ASN A 487 -8.56 -8.60 -2.99
C ASN A 487 -7.49 -9.66 -2.63
N LEU A 488 -6.26 -9.43 -3.09
CA LEU A 488 -5.08 -10.22 -2.77
C LEU A 488 -4.56 -9.92 -1.36
N GLY A 489 -4.61 -8.65 -0.96
CA GLY A 489 -4.14 -8.18 0.33
C GLY A 489 -4.92 -6.97 0.80
N VAL A 490 -4.98 -6.81 2.12
CA VAL A 490 -5.77 -5.79 2.80
C VAL A 490 -4.87 -5.00 3.74
N GLU A 491 -5.05 -3.68 3.76
CA GLU A 491 -4.31 -2.75 4.63
C GLU A 491 -5.15 -2.45 5.87
N THR A 492 -4.66 -2.81 7.06
CA THR A 492 -5.29 -2.47 8.34
C THR A 492 -4.55 -1.32 9.04
N ASP A 493 -5.03 -0.91 10.22
CA ASP A 493 -4.37 0.11 11.04
C ASP A 493 -2.91 -0.23 11.36
N PHE A 494 -2.56 -1.51 11.43
CA PHE A 494 -1.18 -1.95 11.66
C PHE A 494 -0.27 -1.56 10.48
N GLU A 495 -0.67 -1.88 9.25
CA GLU A 495 0.09 -1.59 8.03
C GLU A 495 0.19 -0.09 7.77
N LEU A 496 -0.87 0.66 8.07
CA LEU A 496 -0.86 2.12 8.06
C LEU A 496 0.19 2.66 9.05
N GLY A 497 0.15 2.18 10.30
CA GLY A 497 1.14 2.55 11.31
C GLY A 497 2.56 2.17 10.90
N LEU A 498 2.74 1.03 10.24
CA LEU A 498 4.02 0.54 9.75
C LEU A 498 4.56 1.43 8.64
N ARG A 499 3.73 1.79 7.65
CA ARG A 499 4.11 2.71 6.57
C ARG A 499 4.52 4.08 7.10
N LYS A 500 3.72 4.65 8.02
CA LYS A 500 4.06 5.92 8.69
C LYS A 500 5.35 5.81 9.51
N SER A 501 5.61 4.65 10.11
CA SER A 501 6.85 4.39 10.83
C SER A 501 8.06 4.31 9.90
N ILE A 502 7.94 3.65 8.75
CA ILE A 502 8.99 3.56 7.73
C ILE A 502 9.33 4.94 7.18
N GLU A 503 8.31 5.76 6.88
CA GLU A 503 8.51 7.12 6.35
C GLU A 503 9.25 8.02 7.36
N LYS A 504 8.93 7.90 8.66
CA LYS A 504 9.59 8.68 9.72
C LYS A 504 10.99 8.16 10.09
N ASN A 505 11.34 6.93 9.70
CA ASN A 505 12.58 6.28 10.11
C ASN A 505 13.36 5.77 8.89
N PRO A 506 14.21 6.60 8.25
CA PRO A 506 15.00 6.20 7.09
C PRO A 506 15.90 4.99 7.32
N GLY A 507 16.35 4.76 8.56
CA GLY A 507 17.11 3.56 8.92
C GLY A 507 16.26 2.28 8.80
N LEU A 508 15.00 2.35 9.25
CA LEU A 508 14.05 1.25 9.18
C LEU A 508 13.81 0.85 7.72
N ALA A 509 13.62 1.82 6.83
CA ALA A 509 13.51 1.60 5.40
C ALA A 509 14.75 0.89 4.83
N ARG A 510 15.96 1.38 5.16
CA ARG A 510 17.22 0.80 4.67
C ARG A 510 17.40 -0.65 5.13
N GLU A 511 17.08 -0.97 6.38
CA GLU A 511 17.20 -2.32 6.92
C GLU A 511 16.11 -3.28 6.41
N LEU A 512 14.94 -2.77 6.00
CA LEU A 512 13.91 -3.60 5.37
C LEU A 512 14.26 -3.94 3.93
N TYR A 513 14.51 -2.92 3.11
CA TYR A 513 14.54 -3.08 1.65
C TYR A 513 15.70 -2.44 0.91
N GLY A 514 16.68 -1.89 1.64
CA GLY A 514 17.86 -1.28 1.07
C GLY A 514 17.70 0.20 0.74
N ARG A 515 18.67 0.75 0.00
CA ARG A 515 18.67 2.15 -0.46
C ARG A 515 17.83 2.32 -1.72
N ASN A 516 17.49 3.56 -2.04
CA ASN A 516 16.88 3.99 -3.31
C ASN A 516 15.55 3.29 -3.65
N LYS A 517 14.74 2.98 -2.64
CA LYS A 517 13.37 2.51 -2.82
C LYS A 517 12.38 3.41 -2.10
N GLY A 518 11.32 3.76 -2.81
CA GLY A 518 10.20 4.51 -2.26
C GLY A 518 9.45 3.75 -1.18
N LEU A 519 8.56 4.45 -0.48
CA LEU A 519 7.66 3.85 0.51
C LEU A 519 6.70 2.87 -0.19
N PRO A 520 6.73 1.57 0.11
CA PRO A 520 5.82 0.60 -0.50
C PRO A 520 4.42 0.71 0.12
N MET A 521 3.44 0.20 -0.63
CA MET A 521 2.18 -0.23 -0.05
C MET A 521 2.42 -1.50 0.80
N VAL A 522 1.68 -1.69 1.88
CA VAL A 522 1.86 -2.84 2.79
C VAL A 522 0.51 -3.49 3.08
N PHE A 523 0.47 -4.81 3.00
CA PHE A 523 -0.75 -5.61 3.16
C PHE A 523 -0.47 -6.90 3.90
N HIS A 524 -1.37 -7.35 4.76
CA HIS A 524 -1.44 -8.79 5.04
C HIS A 524 -2.04 -9.50 3.82
N TYR A 525 -1.56 -10.71 3.53
CA TYR A 525 -2.20 -11.62 2.59
C TYR A 525 -2.35 -13.01 3.20
N ASP A 526 -3.29 -13.78 2.66
CA ASP A 526 -3.56 -15.14 3.14
C ASP A 526 -2.77 -16.18 2.31
N PRO A 527 -1.82 -16.93 2.92
CA PRO A 527 -1.00 -17.94 2.24
C PRO A 527 -1.79 -19.16 1.73
N PHE A 528 -3.02 -19.37 2.21
CA PHE A 528 -3.96 -20.36 1.70
C PHE A 528 -4.71 -19.89 0.45
N ASN A 529 -4.78 -18.58 0.19
CA ASN A 529 -5.32 -18.05 -1.05
C ASN A 529 -4.24 -17.87 -2.12
N TYR A 530 -3.05 -17.42 -1.73
CA TYR A 530 -1.94 -17.13 -2.64
C TYR A 530 -0.61 -17.61 -2.07
N HIS A 531 0.17 -18.28 -2.90
CA HIS A 531 1.59 -18.48 -2.66
C HIS A 531 2.37 -17.43 -3.44
N ILE A 532 3.19 -16.64 -2.74
CA ILE A 532 3.92 -15.51 -3.31
C ILE A 532 5.42 -15.78 -3.20
N GLU A 533 6.08 -15.72 -4.34
CA GLU A 533 7.54 -15.82 -4.48
C GLU A 533 8.10 -14.44 -4.84
N VAL A 534 9.33 -14.17 -4.37
CA VAL A 534 10.08 -12.95 -4.69
C VAL A 534 11.38 -13.35 -5.38
N LEU A 535 11.53 -12.98 -6.65
CA LEU A 535 12.73 -13.27 -7.45
C LEU A 535 13.88 -12.29 -7.14
N GLU A 536 15.05 -12.46 -7.78
CA GLU A 536 16.28 -11.74 -7.43
C GLU A 536 16.15 -10.20 -7.51
N ASN A 537 15.30 -9.67 -8.41
CA ASN A 537 15.03 -8.24 -8.62
C ASN A 537 13.77 -7.70 -7.92
N ASP A 538 13.31 -8.36 -6.86
CA ASP A 538 12.05 -8.04 -6.17
C ASP A 538 10.81 -8.22 -7.06
N GLU A 539 10.90 -9.00 -8.14
CA GLU A 539 9.75 -9.34 -8.97
C GLU A 539 8.85 -10.32 -8.22
N LEU A 540 7.54 -10.02 -8.19
CA LEU A 540 6.54 -10.85 -7.55
C LEU A 540 5.99 -11.89 -8.50
N THR A 541 6.07 -13.14 -8.09
CA THR A 541 5.45 -14.27 -8.79
C THR A 541 4.40 -14.91 -7.88
N LEU A 542 3.21 -15.21 -8.42
CA LEU A 542 2.08 -15.66 -7.61
C LEU A 542 1.50 -16.98 -8.13
N THR A 543 1.19 -17.88 -7.21
CA THR A 543 0.38 -19.08 -7.47
C THR A 543 -0.91 -19.01 -6.68
N CYS A 544 -2.05 -19.21 -7.34
CA CYS A 544 -3.34 -19.22 -6.66
C CYS A 544 -3.57 -20.57 -5.98
N ASN A 545 -3.69 -20.57 -4.65
CA ASN A 545 -3.83 -21.76 -3.80
C ASN A 545 -5.28 -22.22 -3.60
N ARG A 546 -6.21 -21.69 -4.40
CA ARG A 546 -7.66 -21.93 -4.28
C ARG A 546 -8.14 -23.01 -5.24
N ASN A 547 -8.93 -23.98 -4.74
CA ASN A 547 -9.44 -25.11 -5.54
C ASN A 547 -10.55 -24.74 -6.54
N ASP A 548 -11.23 -23.62 -6.32
CA ASP A 548 -12.40 -23.15 -7.08
C ASP A 548 -12.09 -22.54 -8.45
N ARG A 549 -10.83 -22.15 -8.71
CA ARG A 549 -10.44 -21.53 -9.99
C ARG A 549 -10.62 -22.47 -11.17
N SER A 550 -11.25 -21.97 -12.22
CA SER A 550 -11.39 -22.68 -13.50
C SER A 550 -10.14 -22.59 -14.35
N SER A 551 -9.47 -21.43 -14.33
CA SER A 551 -8.19 -21.16 -14.98
C SER A 551 -7.12 -20.96 -13.89
N PRO A 552 -6.34 -22.02 -13.56
CA PRO A 552 -5.25 -21.92 -12.59
C PRO A 552 -4.20 -20.90 -12.99
N ARG A 553 -3.52 -20.34 -12.00
CA ARG A 553 -2.40 -19.42 -12.16
C ARG A 553 -1.25 -19.98 -11.34
N VAL A 554 -0.24 -20.48 -12.02
CA VAL A 554 0.91 -21.16 -11.42
C VAL A 554 2.15 -20.39 -11.81
N ARG A 555 2.90 -19.94 -10.80
CA ARG A 555 4.06 -19.06 -10.96
C ARG A 555 3.80 -17.93 -11.96
N TYR A 556 2.72 -17.19 -11.71
CA TYR A 556 2.25 -16.12 -12.57
C TYR A 556 2.91 -14.79 -12.21
N ASP A 557 3.63 -14.20 -13.16
CA ASP A 557 4.23 -12.88 -13.06
C ASP A 557 3.20 -11.78 -13.40
N LEU A 558 2.91 -10.95 -12.40
CA LEU A 558 2.02 -9.79 -12.52
C LEU A 558 2.73 -8.56 -13.09
N GLY A 559 4.06 -8.55 -13.13
CA GLY A 559 4.91 -7.40 -13.40
C GLY A 559 5.01 -6.40 -12.25
N ASP A 560 4.49 -6.73 -11.06
CA ASP A 560 4.61 -5.91 -9.85
C ASP A 560 5.91 -6.24 -9.11
N LYS A 561 6.59 -5.21 -8.60
CA LYS A 561 7.72 -5.37 -7.68
C LYS A 561 7.27 -5.34 -6.23
N GLY A 562 7.89 -6.17 -5.40
CA GLY A 562 7.53 -6.30 -4.00
C GLY A 562 8.40 -7.25 -3.20
N ARG A 563 8.08 -7.36 -1.91
CA ARG A 563 8.73 -8.26 -0.97
C ARG A 563 7.72 -8.87 -0.03
N VAL A 564 8.10 -9.98 0.58
CA VAL A 564 7.29 -10.63 1.61
C VAL A 564 8.10 -10.82 2.87
N TYR A 565 7.52 -10.46 4.02
CA TYR A 565 8.17 -10.55 5.33
C TYR A 565 7.35 -11.38 6.31
N ALA A 566 8.05 -12.05 7.23
CA ALA A 566 7.44 -12.61 8.42
C ALA A 566 7.07 -11.47 9.38
N VAL A 567 5.97 -11.63 10.11
CA VAL A 567 5.52 -10.64 11.08
C VAL A 567 6.52 -10.54 12.22
N SER A 568 7.11 -11.66 12.64
CA SER A 568 8.13 -11.69 13.68
C SER A 568 9.37 -10.84 13.35
N ASP A 569 9.82 -10.80 12.10
CA ASP A 569 10.93 -9.93 11.68
C ASP A 569 10.54 -8.45 11.73
N ILE A 570 9.34 -8.11 11.26
CA ILE A 570 8.83 -6.73 11.31
C ILE A 570 8.68 -6.25 12.75
N GLU A 571 8.11 -7.06 13.64
CA GLU A 571 8.00 -6.72 15.07
C GLU A 571 9.38 -6.52 15.72
N ALA A 572 10.34 -7.39 15.42
CA ALA A 572 11.70 -7.27 15.91
C ALA A 572 12.39 -5.98 15.43
N LEU A 573 12.15 -5.59 14.17
CA LEU A 573 12.69 -4.36 13.62
C LEU A 573 12.00 -3.13 14.22
N LEU A 574 10.67 -3.12 14.35
CA LEU A 574 9.93 -2.06 15.03
C LEU A 574 10.42 -1.87 16.47
N LEU A 575 10.66 -2.98 17.19
CA LEU A 575 11.24 -2.95 18.53
C LEU A 575 12.60 -2.24 18.55
N LYS A 576 13.49 -2.59 17.61
CA LYS A 576 14.81 -1.96 17.44
C LYS A 576 14.68 -0.44 17.29
N TYR A 577 13.70 0.04 16.54
CA TYR A 577 13.46 1.48 16.33
C TYR A 577 12.62 2.15 17.42
N GLY A 578 12.30 1.45 18.52
CA GLY A 578 11.53 2.05 19.63
C GLY A 578 10.03 2.14 19.38
N ILE A 579 9.51 1.38 18.43
CA ILE A 579 8.09 1.40 18.05
C ILE A 579 7.41 0.19 18.69
N HIS A 580 7.00 0.36 19.95
CA HIS A 580 6.44 -0.72 20.78
C HIS A 580 4.90 -0.81 20.70
N HIS A 581 4.24 0.30 20.42
CA HIS A 581 2.77 0.44 20.44
C HIS A 581 2.10 -0.20 19.22
N LEU A 582 2.83 -0.38 18.12
CA LEU A 582 2.31 -0.94 16.90
C LEU A 582 2.36 -2.48 16.96
N LYS A 583 1.18 -3.12 17.06
CA LYS A 583 1.07 -4.57 17.18
C LYS A 583 0.19 -5.18 16.08
N PRO A 584 0.67 -6.22 15.40
CA PRO A 584 -0.09 -6.91 14.37
C PRO A 584 -1.22 -7.70 15.02
N LYS A 585 -2.38 -7.73 14.36
CA LYS A 585 -3.56 -8.48 14.85
C LYS A 585 -3.55 -9.96 14.43
N SER A 586 -2.65 -10.34 13.53
CA SER A 586 -2.44 -11.71 13.05
C SER A 586 -0.94 -11.95 12.80
N ASN A 587 -0.54 -13.20 12.66
CA ASN A 587 0.81 -13.58 12.21
C ASN A 587 0.86 -13.95 10.72
N LEU A 588 -0.14 -13.57 9.93
CA LEU A 588 -0.10 -13.75 8.49
C LEU A 588 1.07 -12.98 7.89
N PRO A 589 1.72 -13.46 6.82
CA PRO A 589 2.83 -12.75 6.19
C PRO A 589 2.42 -11.39 5.61
N LEU A 590 3.37 -10.47 5.58
CA LEU A 590 3.19 -9.11 5.06
C LEU A 590 3.77 -8.99 3.65
N LEU A 591 2.95 -8.54 2.71
CA LEU A 591 3.30 -8.22 1.35
C LEU A 591 3.56 -6.72 1.22
N PHE A 592 4.76 -6.37 0.78
CA PHE A 592 5.18 -5.02 0.42
C PHE A 592 5.13 -4.89 -1.10
N VAL A 593 4.46 -3.88 -1.63
CA VAL A 593 4.24 -3.70 -3.07
C VAL A 593 4.66 -2.29 -3.49
N TRP A 594 5.60 -2.19 -4.41
CA TRP A 594 5.95 -0.94 -5.12
C TRP A 594 5.17 -0.77 -6.43
N GLY A 595 4.55 -1.86 -6.91
CA GLY A 595 3.77 -1.89 -8.14
C GLY A 595 4.65 -2.15 -9.37
N ARG A 596 4.06 -2.00 -10.55
CA ARG A 596 4.76 -2.12 -11.84
C ARG A 596 5.69 -0.93 -12.06
N ASP A 597 6.65 -1.05 -12.98
CA ASP A 597 7.54 0.03 -13.44
C ASP A 597 6.77 1.32 -13.77
N ALA A 598 6.49 2.13 -12.75
CA ALA A 598 6.13 3.54 -12.80
C ALA A 598 7.43 4.37 -12.72
N GLU A 599 8.50 3.80 -13.25
CA GLU A 599 9.84 4.33 -13.25
C GLU A 599 10.20 4.68 -14.69
N VAL A 600 10.91 5.79 -14.84
CA VAL A 600 11.62 6.13 -16.07
C VAL A 600 13.11 6.00 -15.82
N ASN A 601 13.86 5.70 -16.87
CA ASN A 601 15.31 5.65 -16.80
C ASN A 601 15.87 6.99 -17.27
N TYR A 602 16.88 7.50 -16.56
CA TYR A 602 17.64 8.67 -16.94
C TYR A 602 19.12 8.42 -16.69
N ALA A 603 19.88 8.22 -17.78
CA ALA A 603 21.31 7.91 -17.72
C ALA A 603 21.68 6.75 -16.76
N GLY A 604 20.83 5.72 -16.71
CA GLY A 604 21.01 4.56 -15.84
C GLY A 604 20.42 4.69 -14.44
N ALA A 605 19.96 5.88 -14.04
CA ALA A 605 19.19 6.06 -12.81
C ALA A 605 17.71 5.75 -13.04
N LYS A 606 17.12 4.92 -12.17
CA LYS A 606 15.67 4.67 -12.15
C LYS A 606 14.99 5.76 -11.31
N VAL A 607 14.10 6.51 -11.95
CA VAL A 607 13.37 7.64 -11.35
C VAL A 607 11.91 7.25 -11.21
N GLY A 608 11.41 7.16 -9.98
CA GLY A 608 10.05 6.66 -9.70
C GLY A 608 8.98 7.74 -9.72
N PHE A 609 7.75 7.37 -10.08
CA PHE A 609 6.60 8.29 -10.06
C PHE A 609 6.31 8.84 -8.66
N THR A 610 6.62 8.07 -7.62
CA THR A 610 6.49 8.51 -6.23
C THR A 610 7.46 9.64 -5.88
N ASP A 611 8.64 9.72 -6.53
CA ASP A 611 9.57 10.83 -6.39
C ASP A 611 8.96 12.12 -6.97
N LEU A 612 8.29 11.99 -8.13
CA LEU A 612 7.56 13.09 -8.77
C LEU A 612 6.36 13.56 -7.92
N GLU A 613 5.56 12.62 -7.40
CA GLU A 613 4.43 12.94 -6.50
C GLU A 613 4.88 13.77 -5.30
N ARG A 614 5.95 13.33 -4.64
CA ARG A 614 6.50 14.05 -3.49
C ARG A 614 7.03 15.42 -3.87
N ALA A 615 7.72 15.53 -5.02
CA ALA A 615 8.25 16.79 -5.51
C ALA A 615 7.13 17.79 -5.82
N ILE A 616 6.08 17.37 -6.55
CA ILE A 616 4.93 18.23 -6.86
C ILE A 616 4.19 18.63 -5.57
N ALA A 617 3.97 17.69 -4.64
CA ALA A 617 3.31 18.00 -3.38
C ALA A 617 4.09 19.03 -2.52
N ALA A 618 5.41 19.06 -2.62
CA ALA A 618 6.25 20.01 -1.90
C ALA A 618 6.24 21.42 -2.53
N GLU A 619 6.20 21.50 -3.87
CA GLU A 619 6.40 22.75 -4.60
C GLU A 619 5.08 23.39 -5.06
N ASP A 620 4.07 22.61 -5.44
CA ASP A 620 2.76 23.11 -5.88
C ASP A 620 1.80 23.36 -4.70
N LYS A 621 2.11 24.39 -3.92
CA LYS A 621 1.37 24.75 -2.70
C LYS A 621 -0.07 25.20 -2.97
N ASN A 622 -0.34 25.72 -4.17
CA ASN A 622 -1.67 26.19 -4.57
C ASN A 622 -2.49 25.07 -5.22
N GLU A 623 -1.93 23.86 -5.35
CA GLU A 623 -2.52 22.74 -6.06
C GLU A 623 -2.98 23.12 -7.48
N ALA A 624 -2.16 23.87 -8.21
CA ALA A 624 -2.45 24.23 -9.60
C ALA A 624 -2.39 23.01 -10.53
N CYS A 625 -1.51 22.06 -10.21
CA CYS A 625 -1.34 20.79 -10.91
C CYS A 625 -2.46 19.83 -10.50
N LEU A 626 -3.31 19.47 -11.46
CA LEU A 626 -4.39 18.52 -11.25
C LEU A 626 -3.91 17.09 -11.44
N LYS A 627 -3.23 16.80 -12.55
CA LYS A 627 -2.71 15.47 -12.90
C LYS A 627 -1.28 15.58 -13.37
N TYR A 628 -0.52 14.51 -13.22
CA TYR A 628 0.86 14.45 -13.69
C TYR A 628 1.27 13.02 -14.01
N ALA A 629 2.21 12.86 -14.94
CA ALA A 629 2.76 11.59 -15.42
C ALA A 629 4.18 11.78 -15.93
N PHE A 630 4.92 10.69 -16.12
CA PHE A 630 6.12 10.71 -16.94
C PHE A 630 5.81 10.35 -18.39
N TYR A 631 6.53 10.96 -19.32
CA TYR A 631 6.61 10.53 -20.71
C TYR A 631 8.06 10.19 -21.05
N SER A 632 8.33 8.92 -21.32
CA SER A 632 9.65 8.42 -21.67
C SER A 632 9.74 8.21 -23.19
N TYR A 633 10.87 8.65 -23.75
CA TYR A 633 11.17 8.60 -25.18
C TYR A 633 12.69 8.45 -25.38
N GLU A 634 13.09 8.03 -26.56
CA GLU A 634 14.50 8.04 -26.97
C GLU A 634 14.78 9.31 -27.77
N ASP A 635 15.89 9.99 -27.47
CA ASP A 635 16.34 11.14 -28.28
C ASP A 635 16.97 10.70 -29.61
N GLY A 636 17.41 11.67 -30.42
CA GLY A 636 18.01 11.40 -31.74
C GLY A 636 19.31 10.59 -31.71
N GLU A 637 19.93 10.41 -30.53
CA GLU A 637 21.12 9.58 -30.32
C GLU A 637 20.76 8.20 -29.72
N GLY A 638 19.48 7.91 -29.55
CA GLY A 638 18.99 6.67 -28.94
C GLY A 638 19.14 6.63 -27.42
N LYS A 639 19.38 7.76 -26.75
CA LYS A 639 19.44 7.81 -25.28
C LYS A 639 18.04 7.96 -24.71
N GLU A 640 17.75 7.19 -23.67
CA GLU A 640 16.49 7.31 -22.93
C GLU A 640 16.41 8.67 -22.21
N GLN A 641 15.37 9.43 -22.54
CA GLN A 641 14.99 10.70 -21.94
C GLN A 641 13.58 10.60 -21.35
N PHE A 642 13.21 11.59 -20.53
CA PHE A 642 11.84 11.74 -20.09
C PHE A 642 11.41 13.20 -19.93
N ASP A 643 10.11 13.43 -20.11
CA ASP A 643 9.42 14.66 -19.73
C ASP A 643 8.49 14.38 -18.54
N ILE A 644 8.35 15.38 -17.66
CA ILE A 644 7.31 15.48 -16.64
C ILE A 644 6.11 16.14 -17.31
N TRP A 645 4.97 15.46 -17.35
CA TRP A 645 3.72 16.00 -17.87
C TRP A 645 2.84 16.47 -16.72
N VAL A 646 2.23 17.65 -16.85
CA VAL A 646 1.36 18.27 -15.84
C VAL A 646 0.09 18.82 -16.52
N GLU A 647 -1.08 18.39 -16.08
CA GLU A 647 -2.37 19.00 -16.44
C GLU A 647 -2.81 19.98 -15.35
N LEU A 648 -3.19 21.19 -15.73
CA LEU A 648 -3.62 22.25 -14.82
C LEU A 648 -5.12 22.14 -14.46
N LYS A 649 -5.50 22.74 -13.33
CA LYS A 649 -6.91 22.95 -12.96
C LYS A 649 -7.62 23.84 -13.98
N GLU A 650 -8.95 23.71 -14.02
CA GLU A 650 -9.81 24.51 -14.88
C GLU A 650 -9.66 26.01 -14.60
N GLY A 651 -9.61 26.82 -15.66
CA GLY A 651 -9.44 28.27 -15.56
C GLY A 651 -8.01 28.76 -15.33
N LEU A 652 -7.03 27.89 -15.17
CA LEU A 652 -5.62 28.27 -15.05
C LEU A 652 -4.93 28.29 -16.43
N ALA A 653 -4.30 29.41 -16.75
CA ALA A 653 -3.44 29.53 -17.93
C ALA A 653 -2.09 28.85 -17.69
N ILE A 654 -1.45 28.39 -18.77
CA ILE A 654 -0.09 27.87 -18.72
C ILE A 654 0.85 28.98 -18.18
N PRO A 655 1.68 28.70 -17.15
CA PRO A 655 2.55 29.70 -16.56
C PRO A 655 3.54 30.31 -17.57
N ASP A 656 4.05 31.51 -17.29
CA ASP A 656 5.08 32.14 -18.12
C ASP A 656 6.45 31.41 -18.01
N LYS A 657 7.37 31.67 -18.95
CA LYS A 657 8.68 30.99 -19.03
C LYS A 657 9.52 31.09 -17.75
N LYS A 658 9.44 32.20 -16.99
CA LYS A 658 10.21 32.36 -15.74
C LYS A 658 9.65 31.40 -14.69
N SER A 659 8.34 31.39 -14.52
CA SER A 659 7.64 30.47 -13.60
C SER A 659 7.87 29.00 -13.96
N GLN A 660 7.87 28.65 -15.26
CA GLN A 660 8.19 27.30 -15.72
C GLN A 660 9.62 26.87 -15.36
N LYS A 661 10.61 27.77 -15.56
CA LYS A 661 12.02 27.53 -15.21
C LYS A 661 12.18 27.28 -13.71
N GLU A 662 11.61 28.14 -12.88
CA GLU A 662 11.69 28.02 -11.42
C GLU A 662 11.03 26.73 -10.92
N PHE A 663 9.84 26.39 -11.44
CA PHE A 663 9.13 25.18 -11.04
C PHE A 663 9.88 23.92 -11.46
N LEU A 664 10.33 23.81 -12.72
CA LEU A 664 11.09 22.65 -13.18
C LEU A 664 12.39 22.47 -12.38
N ALA A 665 13.12 23.55 -12.11
CA ALA A 665 14.34 23.47 -11.31
C ALA A 665 14.07 22.93 -9.89
N LYS A 666 13.03 23.43 -9.22
CA LYS A 666 12.63 22.97 -7.88
C LYS A 666 12.19 21.51 -7.87
N ILE A 667 11.36 21.10 -8.84
CA ILE A 667 10.90 19.71 -8.96
C ILE A 667 12.08 18.75 -9.15
N LEU A 668 13.01 19.05 -10.07
CA LEU A 668 14.19 18.20 -10.29
C LEU A 668 15.07 18.11 -9.05
N ILE A 669 15.24 19.21 -8.30
CA ILE A 669 16.00 19.21 -7.04
C ILE A 669 15.30 18.38 -5.96
N GLN A 670 13.97 18.48 -5.82
CA GLN A 670 13.22 17.67 -4.85
C GLN A 670 13.26 16.18 -5.20
N MET A 671 13.15 15.84 -6.48
CA MET A 671 13.34 14.46 -6.95
C MET A 671 14.76 13.96 -6.65
N ALA A 672 15.79 14.79 -6.88
CA ALA A 672 17.18 14.46 -6.55
C ALA A 672 17.40 14.28 -5.04
N LYS A 673 16.70 15.04 -4.18
CA LYS A 673 16.73 14.84 -2.72
C LYS A 673 16.15 13.48 -2.33
N ALA A 674 15.10 13.03 -3.03
CA ALA A 674 14.46 11.74 -2.79
C ALA A 674 15.28 10.56 -3.36
N ASN A 675 16.05 10.78 -4.43
CA ASN A 675 16.72 9.74 -5.20
C ASN A 675 18.20 10.06 -5.46
N GLN A 676 19.09 9.39 -4.72
CA GLN A 676 20.54 9.67 -4.76
C GLN A 676 21.19 9.29 -6.09
N ASP A 677 20.71 8.25 -6.77
CA ASP A 677 21.25 7.86 -8.08
C ASP A 677 20.89 8.92 -9.12
N PHE A 678 19.65 9.43 -9.09
CA PHE A 678 19.24 10.55 -9.93
C PHE A 678 20.04 11.82 -9.62
N ALA A 679 20.27 12.12 -8.34
CA ALA A 679 21.13 13.24 -7.93
C ALA A 679 22.57 13.10 -8.45
N TYR A 680 23.14 11.90 -8.40
CA TYR A 680 24.46 11.62 -8.94
C TYR A 680 24.51 11.84 -10.45
N GLN A 681 23.52 11.32 -11.19
CA GLN A 681 23.47 11.52 -12.64
C GLN A 681 23.35 13.00 -13.01
N LEU A 682 22.42 13.74 -12.38
CA LEU A 682 22.29 15.19 -12.61
C LEU A 682 23.59 15.94 -12.30
N ARG A 683 24.28 15.62 -11.19
CA ARG A 683 25.54 16.27 -10.83
C ARG A 683 26.63 16.07 -11.87
N ASN A 684 26.66 14.91 -12.53
CA ASN A 684 27.73 14.53 -13.45
C ASN A 684 27.43 14.81 -14.93
N MET A 685 26.26 15.38 -15.24
CA MET A 685 25.92 15.75 -16.63
C MET A 685 26.87 16.81 -17.20
N PRO A 686 27.31 16.71 -18.46
CA PRO A 686 28.07 17.78 -19.10
C PRO A 686 27.34 19.13 -19.04
N ALA A 687 28.09 20.22 -19.02
CA ALA A 687 27.49 21.55 -19.17
C ALA A 687 26.68 21.63 -20.48
N ASP A 688 25.62 22.42 -20.48
CA ASP A 688 24.72 22.63 -21.62
C ASP A 688 23.87 21.41 -22.05
N THR A 689 23.97 20.28 -21.33
CA THR A 689 23.06 19.14 -21.51
C THR A 689 21.63 19.53 -21.15
N GLU A 690 20.66 19.21 -22.00
CA GLU A 690 19.24 19.37 -21.65
C GLU A 690 18.87 18.39 -20.53
N LEU A 691 18.22 18.93 -19.49
CA LEU A 691 17.68 18.15 -18.39
C LEU A 691 16.27 17.66 -18.73
N PRO A 692 15.70 16.72 -17.94
CA PRO A 692 14.34 16.26 -18.17
C PRO A 692 13.35 17.42 -18.28
N GLY A 693 12.48 17.37 -19.29
CA GLY A 693 11.57 18.46 -19.62
C GLY A 693 10.34 18.53 -18.73
N LEU A 694 9.65 19.68 -18.75
CA LEU A 694 8.34 19.88 -18.17
C LEU A 694 7.35 20.22 -19.28
N ARG A 695 6.22 19.53 -19.34
CA ARG A 695 5.15 19.80 -20.30
C ARG A 695 3.85 20.10 -19.57
N TYR A 696 3.36 21.33 -19.74
CA TYR A 696 2.04 21.71 -19.28
C TYR A 696 0.97 21.33 -20.29
N PHE A 697 -0.22 21.04 -19.77
CA PHE A 697 -1.45 20.88 -20.51
C PHE A 697 -2.54 21.70 -19.85
N SER A 698 -3.31 22.41 -20.66
CA SER A 698 -4.57 23.01 -20.24
C SER A 698 -5.57 21.90 -19.87
N ARG A 699 -6.53 22.21 -18.98
CA ARG A 699 -7.51 21.22 -18.50
C ARG A 699 -8.21 20.51 -19.66
N LYS A 700 -8.32 19.17 -19.59
CA LYS A 700 -8.98 18.30 -20.60
C LYS A 700 -8.31 18.29 -21.99
N MET A 701 -7.06 18.77 -22.07
CA MET A 701 -6.28 18.71 -23.31
C MET A 701 -5.10 17.74 -23.19
N SER A 702 -4.84 17.16 -22.01
CA SER A 702 -3.71 16.24 -21.84
C SER A 702 -4.04 14.83 -22.33
N PRO A 703 -3.05 14.07 -22.84
CA PRO A 703 -3.19 12.62 -23.03
C PRO A 703 -3.28 11.85 -21.69
N ILE A 704 -3.05 12.53 -20.56
CA ILE A 704 -3.27 12.01 -19.20
C ILE A 704 -4.75 12.14 -18.80
N GLN A 705 -5.61 12.66 -19.69
CA GLN A 705 -7.04 12.77 -19.46
C GLN A 705 -7.70 11.39 -19.46
N ASP A 706 -7.60 10.69 -18.34
CA ASP A 706 -8.59 9.69 -17.98
C ASP A 706 -9.86 10.40 -17.57
N ALA A 707 -10.95 10.04 -18.25
CA ALA A 707 -12.30 10.60 -18.12
C ALA A 707 -12.59 11.03 -16.68
N ASP A 708 -12.32 12.30 -16.33
CA ASP A 708 -12.40 12.92 -14.99
C ASP A 708 -12.20 11.99 -13.76
N GLY A 709 -11.16 11.16 -13.75
CA GLY A 709 -10.86 10.26 -12.62
C GLY A 709 -11.76 9.01 -12.52
N LEU A 710 -12.64 8.80 -13.49
CA LEU A 710 -13.50 7.63 -13.61
C LEU A 710 -12.68 6.34 -13.83
N ARG A 711 -11.40 6.42 -14.24
CA ARG A 711 -10.53 5.27 -14.54
C ARG A 711 -9.14 5.39 -13.91
N LYS A 712 -8.44 4.25 -13.88
CA LYS A 712 -7.04 4.13 -13.45
C LYS A 712 -6.11 4.87 -14.41
N GLN A 713 -5.55 5.98 -13.95
CA GLN A 713 -4.50 6.77 -14.60
C GLN A 713 -3.23 5.94 -14.86
N ALA A 714 -2.72 6.05 -16.09
CA ALA A 714 -1.37 5.64 -16.44
C ALA A 714 -0.33 6.64 -15.91
N LEU A 715 0.70 6.14 -15.23
CA LEU A 715 1.72 6.96 -14.56
C LEU A 715 2.94 7.22 -15.43
N VAL A 716 3.20 6.32 -16.40
CA VAL A 716 4.30 6.42 -17.36
C VAL A 716 3.76 6.13 -18.76
N PHE A 717 4.01 7.05 -19.66
CA PHE A 717 3.72 6.95 -21.08
C PHE A 717 5.01 6.68 -21.84
N LYS A 718 4.99 5.75 -22.79
CA LYS A 718 6.11 5.41 -23.67
C LYS A 718 5.66 5.45 -25.12
N LYS A 719 6.41 6.18 -25.95
CA LYS A 719 6.17 6.30 -27.39
C LYS A 719 6.04 4.90 -28.03
N GLY A 720 4.95 4.65 -28.75
CA GLY A 720 4.71 3.39 -29.47
C GLY A 720 4.28 2.20 -28.60
N LYS A 721 4.14 2.37 -27.27
CA LYS A 721 3.66 1.33 -26.36
C LYS A 721 2.23 1.58 -25.88
N ASN A 722 2.00 2.69 -25.21
CA ASN A 722 0.71 3.06 -24.62
C ASN A 722 0.23 4.47 -25.00
N ILE A 723 0.99 5.16 -25.84
CA ILE A 723 0.59 6.43 -26.45
C ILE A 723 1.21 6.56 -27.85
N ASP A 724 0.44 7.13 -28.76
CA ASP A 724 0.91 7.56 -30.08
C ASP A 724 1.20 9.07 -30.05
N GLU A 725 2.25 9.54 -30.73
CA GLU A 725 2.60 10.97 -30.79
C GLU A 725 1.48 11.84 -31.38
N THR A 726 0.63 11.26 -32.23
CA THR A 726 -0.55 11.93 -32.78
C THR A 726 -1.57 12.33 -31.71
N GLN A 727 -1.53 11.71 -30.52
CA GLN A 727 -2.43 11.99 -29.41
C GLN A 727 -1.97 13.18 -28.55
N ILE A 728 -0.75 13.68 -28.76
CA ILE A 728 -0.24 14.86 -28.05
C ILE A 728 -0.70 16.12 -28.82
N PRO A 729 -1.44 17.05 -28.20
CA PRO A 729 -1.83 18.30 -28.85
C PRO A 729 -0.62 19.06 -29.39
N LYS A 730 -0.79 19.73 -30.53
CA LYS A 730 0.29 20.50 -31.18
C LYS A 730 0.15 22.02 -31.04
N ASN A 731 -0.99 22.52 -30.57
CA ASN A 731 -1.22 23.95 -30.38
C ASN A 731 -0.68 24.45 -29.03
N GLN A 732 -0.03 25.61 -29.04
CA GLN A 732 0.66 26.18 -27.88
C GLN A 732 -0.30 26.64 -26.76
N GLU A 733 -1.57 26.92 -27.09
CA GLU A 733 -2.61 27.24 -26.09
C GLU A 733 -3.06 26.01 -25.28
N ALA A 734 -2.88 24.80 -25.82
CA ALA A 734 -3.28 23.57 -25.15
C ALA A 734 -2.11 22.85 -24.45
N THR A 735 -0.88 23.02 -24.95
CA THR A 735 0.31 22.43 -24.34
C THR A 735 1.57 23.27 -24.55
N CYS A 736 2.47 23.27 -23.57
CA CYS A 736 3.78 23.92 -23.66
C CYS A 736 4.85 23.00 -23.06
N ARG A 737 5.86 22.64 -23.85
CA ARG A 737 7.06 21.94 -23.36
C ARG A 737 8.16 22.95 -23.06
N PHE A 738 8.77 22.79 -21.91
CA PHE A 738 9.87 23.60 -21.40
C PHE A 738 11.00 22.70 -20.94
N VAL A 739 12.24 23.11 -21.22
CA VAL A 739 13.46 22.40 -20.78
C VAL A 739 14.43 23.42 -20.19
N ILE A 740 15.23 22.97 -19.23
CA ILE A 740 16.39 23.72 -18.75
C ILE A 740 17.65 22.96 -19.11
N LYS A 741 18.76 23.68 -19.27
CA LYS A 741 20.08 23.09 -19.47
C LYS A 741 20.85 23.02 -18.16
N MET A 742 21.78 22.06 -18.08
CA MET A 742 22.73 21.98 -16.99
C MET A 742 23.69 23.17 -17.03
N THR A 743 23.50 24.14 -16.14
CA THR A 743 24.38 25.30 -15.95
C THR A 743 25.18 25.18 -14.65
N GLN A 744 26.29 25.94 -14.53
CA GLN A 744 27.02 26.02 -13.26
C GLN A 744 26.14 26.55 -12.11
N GLU A 745 25.23 27.48 -12.40
CA GLU A 745 24.27 28.03 -11.43
C GLU A 745 23.33 26.93 -10.91
N PHE A 746 22.73 26.14 -11.80
CA PHE A 746 21.85 25.03 -11.40
C PHE A 746 22.62 23.96 -10.62
N ARG A 747 23.83 23.59 -11.05
CA ARG A 747 24.69 22.63 -10.35
C ARG A 747 25.04 23.12 -8.94
N SER A 748 25.32 24.42 -8.79
CA SER A 748 25.59 25.03 -7.49
C SER A 748 24.36 25.00 -6.58
N LEU A 749 23.19 25.35 -7.11
CA LEU A 749 21.92 25.27 -6.40
C LEU A 749 21.59 23.84 -5.97
N LEU A 750 21.75 22.86 -6.86
CA LEU A 750 21.55 21.44 -6.58
C LEU A 750 22.46 20.96 -5.44
N ASN A 751 23.74 21.32 -5.48
CA ASN A 751 24.70 20.95 -4.44
C ASN A 751 24.39 21.61 -3.10
N ALA A 752 24.04 22.90 -3.10
CA ALA A 752 23.72 23.64 -1.88
C ALA A 752 22.45 23.09 -1.20
N MET A 753 21.43 22.75 -2.01
CA MET A 753 20.16 22.20 -1.54
C MET A 753 20.26 20.74 -1.07
N LEU A 754 21.14 19.94 -1.66
CA LEU A 754 21.39 18.55 -1.22
C LEU A 754 22.24 18.48 0.05
N ASN A 755 23.14 19.45 0.26
CA ASN A 755 24.01 19.52 1.43
C ASN A 755 23.39 20.28 2.63
N GLY A 756 22.12 20.72 2.50
CA GLY A 756 21.38 21.38 3.59
C GLY A 756 21.79 22.84 3.89
N ASN A 757 22.47 23.53 2.97
CA ASN A 757 23.18 24.78 3.25
C ASN A 757 22.51 26.09 2.79
N VAL A 758 21.20 26.12 2.48
CA VAL A 758 20.54 27.37 2.07
C VAL A 758 19.14 27.53 2.67
N ASP A 759 18.97 28.56 3.50
CA ASP A 759 17.70 29.15 3.88
C ASP A 759 17.01 29.76 2.65
N HIS A 760 15.69 29.60 2.52
CA HIS A 760 14.85 30.03 1.39
C HIS A 760 14.79 31.56 1.10
N LYS A 761 15.74 32.38 1.58
CA LYS A 761 15.69 33.85 1.52
C LYS A 761 16.77 34.54 0.68
N THR A 762 17.65 33.83 -0.02
CA THR A 762 18.78 34.44 -0.75
C THR A 762 18.69 34.40 -2.28
N ALA A 763 17.50 34.20 -2.87
CA ALA A 763 17.30 34.35 -4.31
C ALA A 763 16.93 35.79 -4.75
N ASP A 764 16.80 36.73 -3.82
CA ASP A 764 16.22 38.07 -4.08
C ASP A 764 17.21 39.24 -3.93
N LYS A 765 18.52 38.98 -3.97
CA LYS A 765 19.56 40.00 -3.75
C LYS A 765 20.65 40.03 -4.82
N THR A 766 20.25 40.13 -6.08
CA THR A 766 21.16 40.60 -7.15
C THR A 766 20.36 41.39 -8.18
N ASP A 767 19.86 42.57 -7.78
CA ASP A 767 19.61 43.68 -8.70
C ASP A 767 19.42 44.98 -7.92
N GLN A 768 20.53 45.63 -7.57
CA GLN A 768 20.52 47.02 -7.11
C GLN A 768 21.78 47.75 -7.59
N GLN A 769 21.71 48.32 -8.80
CA GLN A 769 22.42 49.55 -9.14
C GLN A 769 21.56 50.48 -10.04
N GLN A 770 20.90 51.43 -9.36
CA GLN A 770 20.45 52.79 -9.78
C GLN A 770 19.33 53.02 -10.83
N PRO A 771 18.63 54.18 -10.82
CA PRO A 771 18.22 55.01 -9.68
C PRO A 771 16.70 55.30 -9.65
N ARG A 772 16.28 55.80 -8.48
CA ARG A 772 14.90 56.10 -8.04
C ARG A 772 14.10 57.00 -9.00
N ARG A 773 12.86 56.59 -9.30
CA ARG A 773 11.71 57.50 -9.44
C ARG A 773 10.53 56.95 -8.62
N ASN A 774 10.02 57.80 -7.74
CA ASN A 774 8.82 57.56 -6.94
C ASN A 774 7.58 57.50 -7.83
N SER A 775 6.72 56.50 -7.62
CA SER A 775 5.27 56.67 -7.71
C SER A 775 4.57 55.43 -7.13
N SER A 776 4.20 55.54 -5.86
CA SER A 776 3.10 54.81 -5.25
C SER A 776 1.78 55.24 -5.90
N GLN A 777 1.17 54.36 -6.70
CA GLN A 777 -0.27 54.27 -7.05
C GLN A 777 -0.43 53.40 -8.32
N LEU A 778 -1.65 52.89 -8.55
CA LEU A 778 -2.15 52.02 -9.64
C LEU A 778 -2.21 50.54 -9.20
N PHE A 779 -3.35 49.89 -8.95
CA PHE A 779 -4.76 50.23 -9.18
C PHE A 779 -5.66 49.47 -8.20
N GLN A 780 -6.73 50.14 -7.79
CA GLN A 780 -7.87 49.62 -7.05
C GLN A 780 -8.70 48.65 -7.90
N LEU A 781 -9.28 47.65 -7.25
CA LEU A 781 -10.37 46.83 -7.78
C LEU A 781 -11.58 47.72 -8.14
N PRO A 782 -12.19 47.60 -9.33
CA PRO A 782 -13.53 48.13 -9.54
C PRO A 782 -14.54 47.19 -8.88
N GLN A 783 -15.31 47.74 -7.94
CA GLN A 783 -16.57 47.17 -7.49
C GLN A 783 -17.65 47.36 -8.57
N THR A 784 -18.40 46.27 -8.80
CA THR A 784 -19.78 46.20 -9.33
C THR A 784 -20.07 46.60 -10.78
N ILE A 785 -21.21 46.06 -11.26
CA ILE A 785 -22.08 46.41 -12.42
C ILE A 785 -22.13 45.29 -13.49
N PRO A 786 -23.30 44.91 -14.06
CA PRO A 786 -24.57 44.49 -13.46
C PRO A 786 -25.08 43.16 -14.08
N VAL A 787 -26.17 42.61 -13.51
CA VAL A 787 -26.93 41.51 -14.11
C VAL A 787 -27.66 42.00 -15.36
N SER A 788 -27.41 41.38 -16.52
CA SER A 788 -28.22 41.50 -17.73
C SER A 788 -28.94 40.17 -17.96
N LEU A 789 -30.26 40.20 -17.73
CA LEU A 789 -31.21 39.19 -18.19
C LEU A 789 -31.36 39.33 -19.71
N ALA A 790 -31.01 38.29 -20.45
CA ALA A 790 -31.44 38.12 -21.84
C ALA A 790 -32.03 36.72 -22.01
N GLN A 791 -33.34 36.71 -22.22
CA GLN A 791 -34.14 35.56 -22.60
C GLN A 791 -33.69 35.06 -23.98
N HIS A 792 -33.44 33.76 -24.12
CA HIS A 792 -33.66 33.05 -25.39
C HIS A 792 -33.99 31.58 -25.10
N GLU A 793 -35.25 31.23 -25.37
CA GLU A 793 -35.69 29.85 -25.58
C GLU A 793 -34.94 29.24 -26.79
N PRO A 794 -34.86 27.91 -26.85
CA PRO A 794 -35.47 27.28 -28.02
C PRO A 794 -36.34 26.06 -27.66
N THR A 795 -37.59 26.19 -28.08
CA THR A 795 -38.47 25.22 -28.72
C THR A 795 -38.01 23.76 -28.92
N TYR A 796 -38.91 22.89 -28.45
CA TYR A 796 -39.23 21.52 -28.87
C TYR A 796 -38.68 21.02 -30.22
N SER A 797 -38.12 19.81 -30.21
CA SER A 797 -38.51 18.77 -31.19
C SER A 797 -38.63 17.38 -30.54
N ARG A 798 -39.83 16.80 -30.65
CA ARG A 798 -40.14 15.39 -30.47
C ARG A 798 -39.65 14.61 -31.70
N ARG A 799 -39.16 13.38 -31.52
CA ARG A 799 -39.65 12.13 -32.16
C ARG A 799 -38.79 10.93 -31.70
N ILE A 800 -39.41 9.94 -31.02
CA ILE A 800 -39.68 8.54 -31.47
C ILE A 800 -38.39 7.68 -31.50
N GLY A 801 -38.30 6.49 -30.87
CA GLY A 801 -39.36 5.65 -30.32
C GLY A 801 -38.86 4.45 -29.51
N TYR A 802 -39.84 3.80 -28.88
CA TYR A 802 -39.77 2.48 -28.27
C TYR A 802 -39.79 1.39 -29.35
N ALA A 803 -38.97 0.35 -29.20
CA ALA A 803 -39.33 -1.02 -29.57
C ALA A 803 -38.32 -2.04 -28.99
N SER A 804 -38.90 -3.11 -28.40
CA SER A 804 -38.39 -4.46 -28.06
C SER A 804 -37.19 -4.61 -27.13
#